data_AF-A0A8B7YKI1-F1
#
_entry.id   AF-A0A8B7YKI1-F1
#
_cell.length_a   1.000
_cell.length_b   1.000
_cell.length_c   1.000
_cell.angle_alpha   90.00
_cell.angle_beta   90.00
_cell.angle_gamma   90.00
#
_symmetry.space_group_name_H-M   'P 1'
#
loop_
_entity.id
_entity.type
_entity.pdbx_description
1 polymer ?
#
loop_
_entity_poly.entity_id
_entity_poly.type
_entity_poly.pdbx_seq_one_letter_code
_entity_poly.pdbx_strand_id
1 'polypeptide(L)'
;MASQDASAISDESLSKIASGLGDTYSELAEQLGFDQDEWESIYLAYSDQGPKEQAQCMLTAWRDRFRHGSESIDGLGEKDYLIRALRKVERYDLLGNIGVEVLDNTLLENLASALVDSWPILASHLQLDINLYVMLSEQFDEVRDQARRMLQLWREGYPGHDMICCLAKALKKMGRYDLLERIGMEVFDDDSLKQLADALGHAWPNVADHMGFDDADCQSIIVVCPNEVDEQALQMLTSLRERYGGLVKVDDLKRALRKIGRYDLLKLLGEETVETITIRKLAEGLGESWTELALYLMMDDVQCETILEDFLEPCQQAEEMLVRWRENFTGKNQVEYLGRALVMMNRYDLAEELAGSRCLPKCNCGNTDPFKMRRYISKDYEGLTRPIGLCCASCGQEWLAERFLFPPDVDNTRPSVKVDKVVLKEQKPVAVEKNPVFQVRDCRTKIEYIDRLRDYLKVGDHITWRRPYGIWHHAIVLGFTDEIGKVIVIHWNKPNCSVTAQIVEEELDLLKQWGDLYRIDYSEEVTQVNTPELVLARARSRLGEIGYSLLGDNCEAFASYCKTGVAESCQLVWLYRKYTEIIEKALTELKDGVWKVGYQYVRKELLSEAGKKTLGAVAGAEFLERLGQATDVVGVGLVFLFEGKACIWDLEKIYEKLKSGGISRNDFIETASRRVGEAVIGAGLGSVMGIAGQAAGGALGSFILPGIGGAVGAFLGSVVGGTLGIILGKPVGSVVGPHIGRAFTSLMGTDDRSVESIEDLQPGDQIVLYGNLLHPRHHAIVVDRYPGLGKVQVVHNTYQQGVVEEQVDFPERVYRLVYDEQKCYPPEEVIKRARSKIGNKEYRYSLVWNNCKHFAQWCKVK
;
A
#
# COMPACT_ATOMS: atom_id res chain seq x y z
N MET A 1 56.13 -7.49 26.41
CA MET A 1 55.37 -8.66 25.91
C MET A 1 54.23 -8.87 26.89
N ALA A 2 53.10 -8.21 26.68
CA ALA A 2 51.98 -8.22 27.62
C ALA A 2 50.69 -8.05 26.81
N SER A 3 49.89 -9.13 26.70
CA SER A 3 48.41 -9.16 26.57
C SER A 3 47.86 -10.51 26.06
N GLN A 4 48.44 -11.64 26.44
CA GLN A 4 47.82 -12.97 26.21
C GLN A 4 47.53 -13.58 27.58
N ASP A 5 46.32 -13.42 28.11
CA ASP A 5 45.77 -14.34 29.14
C ASP A 5 44.32 -14.04 29.60
N ALA A 6 43.68 -12.96 29.14
CA ALA A 6 42.30 -12.65 29.59
C ALA A 6 41.18 -13.49 28.93
N SER A 7 41.50 -14.33 27.92
CA SER A 7 40.52 -15.14 27.15
C SER A 7 40.62 -16.65 27.37
N ALA A 8 41.50 -17.12 28.25
CA ALA A 8 41.71 -18.54 28.52
C ALA A 8 40.62 -19.09 29.47
N ILE A 9 40.05 -20.25 29.16
CA ILE A 9 39.06 -20.92 30.01
C ILE A 9 39.79 -21.68 31.11
N SER A 10 39.39 -21.45 32.37
CA SER A 10 39.99 -22.12 33.53
C SER A 10 39.57 -23.60 33.61
N ASP A 11 40.41 -24.43 34.23
CA ASP A 11 40.09 -25.84 34.51
C ASP A 11 38.82 -25.97 35.37
N GLU A 12 38.60 -25.03 36.28
CA GLU A 12 37.41 -24.97 37.12
C GLU A 12 36.14 -24.73 36.29
N SER A 13 36.20 -23.80 35.32
CA SER A 13 35.09 -23.53 34.39
C SER A 13 34.77 -24.75 33.53
N LEU A 14 35.78 -25.45 32.99
CA LEU A 14 35.55 -26.69 32.25
C LEU A 14 34.96 -27.78 33.13
N SER A 15 35.40 -27.92 34.38
CA SER A 15 34.83 -28.88 35.32
C SER A 15 33.37 -28.63 35.68
N LYS A 16 32.98 -27.36 35.81
CA LYS A 16 31.58 -26.98 36.00
C LYS A 16 30.74 -27.30 34.77
N ILE A 17 31.25 -27.03 33.57
CA ILE A 17 30.58 -27.38 32.31
C ILE A 17 30.43 -28.90 32.17
N ALA A 18 31.50 -29.67 32.39
CA ALA A 18 31.48 -31.13 32.33
C ALA A 18 30.46 -31.74 33.30
N SER A 19 30.37 -31.19 34.52
CA SER A 19 29.38 -31.63 35.52
C SER A 19 27.94 -31.32 35.08
N GLY A 20 27.73 -30.23 34.35
CA GLY A 20 26.42 -29.85 33.83
C GLY A 20 26.00 -30.61 32.56
N LEU A 21 26.95 -31.07 31.74
CA LEU A 21 26.66 -31.81 30.50
C LEU A 21 26.05 -33.20 30.75
N GLY A 22 26.58 -33.95 31.72
CA GLY A 22 26.14 -35.32 31.98
C GLY A 22 26.23 -36.19 30.72
N ASP A 23 25.17 -36.95 30.42
CA ASP A 23 25.10 -37.87 29.27
C ASP A 23 25.02 -37.16 27.89
N THR A 24 24.82 -35.84 27.85
CA THR A 24 24.62 -35.07 26.61
C THR A 24 25.92 -34.54 25.99
N TYR A 25 27.08 -34.98 26.47
CA TYR A 25 28.37 -34.45 26.01
C TYR A 25 28.71 -34.82 24.55
N SER A 26 28.10 -35.87 24.00
CA SER A 26 28.30 -36.29 22.60
C SER A 26 27.83 -35.23 21.60
N GLU A 27 26.68 -34.59 21.86
CA GLU A 27 26.15 -33.50 21.03
C GLU A 27 27.11 -32.30 21.02
N LEU A 28 27.73 -32.00 22.16
CA LEU A 28 28.74 -30.94 22.24
C LEU A 28 30.05 -31.36 21.56
N ALA A 29 30.45 -32.63 21.66
CA ALA A 29 31.67 -33.14 21.04
C ALA A 29 31.64 -32.95 19.51
N GLU A 30 30.52 -33.22 18.85
CA GLU A 30 30.36 -32.98 17.42
C GLU A 30 30.52 -31.48 17.06
N GLN A 31 29.97 -30.57 17.88
CA GLN A 31 30.16 -29.13 17.66
C GLN A 31 31.58 -28.64 17.91
N LEU A 32 32.33 -29.36 18.74
CA LEU A 32 33.75 -29.13 19.03
C LEU A 32 34.69 -29.84 18.04
N GLY A 33 34.14 -30.43 16.98
CA GLY A 33 34.92 -31.01 15.88
C GLY A 33 35.40 -32.44 16.12
N PHE A 34 34.88 -33.14 17.13
CA PHE A 34 35.12 -34.57 17.26
C PHE A 34 34.30 -35.36 16.25
N ASP A 35 34.92 -36.31 15.57
CA ASP A 35 34.19 -37.31 14.80
C ASP A 35 33.61 -38.42 15.71
N GLN A 36 32.77 -39.26 15.12
CA GLN A 36 32.09 -40.33 15.86
C GLN A 36 33.07 -41.31 16.51
N ASP A 37 34.14 -41.68 15.81
CA ASP A 37 35.12 -42.63 16.32
C ASP A 37 35.92 -42.03 17.49
N GLU A 38 36.23 -40.74 17.44
CA GLU A 38 36.96 -40.03 18.49
C GLU A 38 36.17 -39.95 19.80
N TRP A 39 34.89 -39.53 19.76
CA TRP A 39 34.12 -39.43 21.00
C TRP A 39 33.62 -40.80 21.50
N GLU A 40 33.37 -41.78 20.61
CA GLU A 40 33.13 -43.18 21.03
C GLU A 40 34.37 -43.79 21.69
N SER A 41 35.58 -43.44 21.24
CA SER A 41 36.81 -43.86 21.91
C SER A 41 36.91 -43.27 23.32
N ILE A 42 36.50 -42.02 23.53
CA ILE A 42 36.45 -41.40 24.88
C ILE A 42 35.39 -42.10 25.73
N TYR A 43 34.22 -42.41 25.16
CA TYR A 43 33.15 -43.14 25.84
C TYR A 43 33.65 -44.50 26.37
N LEU A 44 34.30 -45.28 25.51
CA LEU A 44 34.85 -46.60 25.85
C LEU A 44 36.01 -46.54 26.84
N ALA A 45 36.91 -45.55 26.71
CA ALA A 45 38.07 -45.42 27.59
C ALA A 45 37.69 -45.02 29.03
N TYR A 46 36.56 -44.35 29.21
CA TYR A 46 36.10 -43.83 30.50
C TYR A 46 34.75 -44.42 30.95
N SER A 47 34.35 -45.58 30.41
CA SER A 47 33.06 -46.23 30.73
C SER A 47 32.86 -46.50 32.22
N ASP A 48 33.94 -46.79 32.94
CA ASP A 48 33.92 -47.14 34.37
C ASP A 48 33.92 -45.91 35.30
N GLN A 49 34.14 -44.70 34.76
CA GLN A 49 34.25 -43.45 35.52
C GLN A 49 33.00 -42.59 35.43
N GLY A 50 32.24 -42.73 34.35
CA GLY A 50 30.94 -42.09 34.17
C GLY A 50 30.94 -40.84 33.29
N PRO A 51 29.76 -40.23 33.08
CA PRO A 51 29.53 -39.23 32.03
C PRO A 51 30.25 -37.90 32.27
N LYS A 52 30.43 -37.52 33.53
CA LYS A 52 31.16 -36.30 33.91
C LYS A 52 32.64 -36.41 33.52
N GLU A 53 33.27 -37.54 33.82
CA GLU A 53 34.67 -37.80 33.53
C GLU A 53 34.92 -37.94 32.01
N GLN A 54 33.96 -38.53 31.28
CA GLN A 54 33.93 -38.53 29.82
C GLN A 54 33.87 -37.10 29.24
N ALA A 55 32.92 -36.27 29.71
CA ALA A 55 32.78 -34.87 29.29
C ALA A 55 34.02 -34.03 29.63
N GLN A 56 34.61 -34.25 30.81
CA GLN A 56 35.84 -33.56 31.24
C GLN A 56 37.03 -33.93 30.33
N CYS A 57 37.18 -35.21 30.00
CA CYS A 57 38.22 -35.68 29.10
C CYS A 57 38.07 -35.05 27.71
N MET A 58 36.85 -35.05 27.17
CA MET A 58 36.52 -34.43 25.88
C MET A 58 36.84 -32.93 25.86
N LEU A 59 36.37 -32.17 26.85
CA LEU A 59 36.62 -30.71 26.91
C LEU A 59 38.11 -30.38 27.07
N THR A 60 38.85 -31.21 27.80
CA THR A 60 40.31 -31.05 27.96
C THR A 60 41.03 -31.34 26.64
N ALA A 61 40.67 -32.44 25.97
CA ALA A 61 41.23 -32.81 24.67
C ALA A 61 40.96 -31.74 23.61
N TRP A 62 39.73 -31.21 23.56
CA TRP A 62 39.39 -30.09 22.67
C TRP A 62 40.24 -28.85 22.95
N ARG A 63 40.33 -28.41 24.20
CA ARG A 63 41.11 -27.22 24.55
C ARG A 63 42.60 -27.39 24.23
N ASP A 64 43.13 -28.59 24.42
CA ASP A 64 44.52 -28.91 24.06
C ASP A 64 44.72 -28.85 22.54
N ARG A 65 43.81 -29.42 21.73
CA ARG A 65 43.83 -29.29 20.26
C ARG A 65 43.73 -27.82 19.83
N PHE A 66 42.86 -27.05 20.46
CA PHE A 66 42.65 -25.64 20.18
C PHE A 66 43.93 -24.81 20.45
N ARG A 67 44.61 -25.04 21.58
CA ARG A 67 45.83 -24.31 21.96
C ARG A 67 47.09 -24.70 21.18
N HIS A 68 47.16 -25.94 20.67
CA HIS A 68 48.33 -26.44 19.92
C HIS A 68 48.24 -26.24 18.39
N GLY A 69 47.19 -25.56 17.91
CA GLY A 69 47.20 -24.91 16.59
C GLY A 69 46.53 -25.65 15.43
N SER A 70 45.57 -26.55 15.68
CA SER A 70 44.83 -27.22 14.58
C SER A 70 43.40 -26.71 14.34
N GLU A 71 42.78 -25.97 15.27
CA GLU A 71 41.32 -25.72 15.24
C GLU A 71 40.90 -24.27 15.52
N SER A 72 41.69 -23.28 15.08
CA SER A 72 41.16 -21.92 14.90
C SER A 72 40.25 -21.89 13.66
N ILE A 73 39.06 -22.49 13.79
CA ILE A 73 38.03 -22.38 12.76
C ILE A 73 37.37 -21.01 12.96
N ASP A 74 37.43 -20.18 11.92
CA ASP A 74 36.83 -18.84 11.83
C ASP A 74 37.50 -17.70 12.64
N GLY A 75 38.71 -17.89 13.17
CA GLY A 75 39.44 -16.82 13.88
C GLY A 75 38.87 -16.42 15.24
N LEU A 76 37.97 -17.24 15.80
CA LEU A 76 37.42 -17.07 17.14
C LEU A 76 38.43 -17.45 18.23
N GLY A 77 38.36 -16.81 19.40
CA GLY A 77 39.13 -17.20 20.58
C GLY A 77 38.55 -18.44 21.27
N GLU A 78 39.34 -19.08 22.14
CA GLU A 78 38.97 -20.31 22.89
C GLU A 78 37.59 -20.17 23.56
N LYS A 79 37.39 -19.07 24.29
CA LYS A 79 36.14 -18.74 24.97
C LYS A 79 34.96 -18.60 24.00
N ASP A 80 35.15 -17.88 22.89
CA ASP A 80 34.08 -17.59 21.94
C ASP A 80 33.65 -18.83 21.15
N TYR A 81 34.61 -19.72 20.87
CA TYR A 81 34.34 -20.99 20.23
C TYR A 81 33.48 -21.89 21.12
N LEU A 82 33.81 -22.02 22.42
CA LEU A 82 33.01 -22.80 23.35
C LEU A 82 31.61 -22.19 23.57
N ILE A 83 31.50 -20.85 23.62
CA ILE A 83 30.20 -20.16 23.68
C ILE A 83 29.34 -20.54 22.47
N ARG A 84 29.91 -20.49 21.26
CA ARG A 84 29.20 -20.87 20.03
C ARG A 84 28.76 -22.34 20.05
N ALA A 85 29.63 -23.24 20.48
CA ALA A 85 29.33 -24.66 20.57
C ALA A 85 28.20 -24.94 21.58
N LEU A 86 28.27 -24.37 22.79
CA LEU A 86 27.23 -24.49 23.81
C LEU A 86 25.87 -23.92 23.37
N ARG A 87 25.87 -22.80 22.64
CA ARG A 87 24.64 -22.24 22.06
C ARG A 87 23.99 -23.16 21.03
N LYS A 88 24.78 -23.83 20.19
CA LYS A 88 24.28 -24.76 19.17
C LYS A 88 23.63 -26.01 19.75
N VAL A 89 24.07 -26.45 20.94
CA VAL A 89 23.46 -27.57 21.68
C VAL A 89 22.46 -27.09 22.73
N GLU A 90 22.03 -25.83 22.65
CA GLU A 90 21.02 -25.22 23.52
C GLU A 90 21.35 -25.24 25.04
N ARG A 91 22.63 -25.38 25.42
CA ARG A 91 23.11 -25.41 26.82
C ARG A 91 23.44 -24.03 27.37
N TYR A 92 22.46 -23.12 27.32
CA TYR A 92 22.59 -21.73 27.81
C TYR A 92 22.84 -21.65 29.33
N ASP A 93 22.36 -22.64 30.08
CA ASP A 93 22.55 -22.77 31.53
C ASP A 93 24.03 -22.89 31.92
N LEU A 94 24.87 -23.40 31.02
CA LEU A 94 26.30 -23.61 31.26
C LEU A 94 27.15 -22.38 30.90
N LEU A 95 26.61 -21.41 30.17
CA LEU A 95 27.33 -20.20 29.74
C LEU A 95 27.76 -19.31 30.91
N GLY A 96 27.02 -19.34 32.02
CA GLY A 96 27.39 -18.64 33.26
C GLY A 96 28.71 -19.15 33.85
N ASN A 97 29.07 -20.42 33.65
CA ASN A 97 30.32 -21.02 34.15
C ASN A 97 31.57 -20.48 33.46
N ILE A 98 31.41 -19.76 32.34
CA ILE A 98 32.47 -19.05 31.60
C ILE A 98 32.26 -17.53 31.63
N GLY A 99 31.43 -17.02 32.55
CA GLY A 99 31.25 -15.58 32.78
C GLY A 99 30.52 -14.87 31.64
N VAL A 100 29.51 -15.50 31.05
CA VAL A 100 28.59 -14.88 30.10
C VAL A 100 27.27 -14.62 30.80
N GLU A 101 26.83 -13.36 30.83
CA GLU A 101 25.49 -12.99 31.31
C GLU A 101 24.45 -13.30 30.22
N VAL A 102 23.48 -14.15 30.56
CA VAL A 102 22.45 -14.63 29.62
C VAL A 102 21.09 -14.41 30.24
N LEU A 103 20.09 -14.08 29.40
CA LEU A 103 18.69 -14.20 29.79
C LEU A 103 18.35 -15.66 30.08
N ASP A 104 18.33 -16.03 31.36
CA ASP A 104 17.88 -17.35 31.76
C ASP A 104 16.38 -17.55 31.45
N ASN A 105 15.95 -18.81 31.49
CA ASN A 105 14.56 -19.14 31.16
C ASN A 105 13.56 -18.50 32.13
N THR A 106 13.92 -18.32 33.41
CA THR A 106 13.06 -17.70 34.42
C THR A 106 12.83 -16.22 34.11
N LEU A 107 13.90 -15.51 33.74
CA LEU A 107 13.86 -14.10 33.37
C LEU A 107 13.08 -13.89 32.06
N LEU A 108 13.25 -14.79 31.09
CA LEU A 108 12.47 -14.80 29.85
C LEU A 108 10.97 -14.94 30.12
N GLU A 109 10.55 -15.88 30.95
CA GLU A 109 9.13 -16.05 31.30
C GLU A 109 8.56 -14.79 31.96
N ASN A 110 9.33 -14.21 32.88
CA ASN A 110 8.94 -13.01 33.61
C ASN A 110 8.79 -11.80 32.68
N LEU A 111 9.68 -11.67 31.68
CA LEU A 111 9.61 -10.61 30.67
C LEU A 111 8.49 -10.82 29.67
N ALA A 112 8.34 -12.03 29.16
CA ALA A 112 7.27 -12.38 28.21
C ALA A 112 5.89 -12.09 28.81
N SER A 113 5.70 -12.42 30.09
CA SER A 113 4.47 -12.14 30.83
C SER A 113 4.20 -10.65 31.00
N ALA A 114 5.25 -9.83 31.08
CA ALA A 114 5.12 -8.39 31.31
C ALA A 114 5.09 -7.55 30.02
N LEU A 115 5.57 -8.09 28.89
CA LEU A 115 5.55 -7.41 27.60
C LEU A 115 4.15 -7.29 27.02
N VAL A 116 3.27 -8.26 27.27
CA VAL A 116 1.89 -8.30 26.72
C VAL A 116 1.94 -7.97 25.21
N ASP A 117 1.10 -7.07 24.71
CA ASP A 117 0.96 -6.66 23.30
C ASP A 117 2.09 -5.77 22.78
N SER A 118 3.04 -5.37 23.64
CA SER A 118 4.16 -4.49 23.25
C SER A 118 5.40 -5.25 22.76
N TRP A 119 5.38 -6.58 22.77
CA TRP A 119 6.49 -7.40 22.26
C TRP A 119 6.87 -7.12 20.80
N PRO A 120 5.97 -6.76 19.85
CA PRO A 120 6.37 -6.46 18.47
C PRO A 120 7.22 -5.18 18.37
N ILE A 121 6.94 -4.20 19.24
CA ILE A 121 7.73 -2.97 19.34
C ILE A 121 9.12 -3.32 19.88
N LEU A 122 9.21 -4.20 20.89
CA LEU A 122 10.49 -4.70 21.38
C LEU A 122 11.26 -5.43 20.30
N ALA A 123 10.61 -6.32 19.55
CA ALA A 123 11.22 -7.05 18.45
C ALA A 123 11.85 -6.10 17.41
N SER A 124 11.14 -5.01 17.07
CA SER A 124 11.65 -3.96 16.18
C SER A 124 12.91 -3.26 16.75
N HIS A 125 12.92 -2.90 18.03
CA HIS A 125 14.10 -2.29 18.66
C HIS A 125 15.27 -3.26 18.84
N LEU A 126 14.99 -4.55 18.98
CA LEU A 126 15.97 -5.64 18.98
C LEU A 126 16.41 -6.05 17.57
N GLN A 127 15.89 -5.39 16.53
CA GLN A 127 16.21 -5.62 15.11
C GLN A 127 15.85 -7.04 14.63
N LEU A 128 14.81 -7.63 15.21
CA LEU A 128 14.24 -8.87 14.74
C LEU A 128 13.40 -8.63 13.49
N ASP A 129 13.34 -9.63 12.61
CA ASP A 129 12.61 -9.58 11.35
C ASP A 129 11.14 -9.19 11.59
N ILE A 130 10.58 -8.31 10.74
CA ILE A 130 9.17 -7.91 10.81
C ILE A 130 8.22 -9.08 10.55
N ASN A 131 8.67 -10.11 9.81
CA ASN A 131 7.94 -11.34 9.55
C ASN A 131 7.79 -12.22 10.80
N LEU A 132 8.63 -12.00 11.83
CA LEU A 132 8.54 -12.65 13.12
C LEU A 132 7.18 -12.41 13.77
N TYR A 133 6.58 -11.23 13.55
CA TYR A 133 5.25 -10.91 14.06
C TYR A 133 4.19 -11.87 13.52
N VAL A 134 4.13 -12.00 12.20
CA VAL A 134 3.13 -12.82 11.51
C VAL A 134 3.31 -14.29 11.91
N MET A 135 4.54 -14.80 11.83
CA MET A 135 4.86 -16.19 12.18
C MET A 135 4.45 -16.54 13.62
N LEU A 136 4.79 -15.70 14.60
CA LEU A 136 4.44 -15.98 15.99
C LEU A 136 2.95 -15.82 16.23
N SER A 137 2.29 -14.87 15.56
CA SER A 137 0.84 -14.67 15.67
C SER A 137 0.00 -15.80 15.08
N GLU A 138 0.54 -16.52 14.08
CA GLU A 138 -0.10 -17.70 13.50
C GLU A 138 0.19 -18.99 14.30
N GLN A 139 1.36 -19.06 14.95
CA GLN A 139 1.81 -20.25 15.66
C GLN A 139 1.34 -20.31 17.12
N PHE A 140 1.13 -19.16 17.76
CA PHE A 140 0.75 -19.07 19.17
C PHE A 140 -0.47 -18.17 19.36
N ASP A 141 -1.54 -18.70 19.94
CA ASP A 141 -2.76 -17.93 20.24
C ASP A 141 -2.56 -16.96 21.42
N GLU A 142 -1.73 -17.34 22.41
CA GLU A 142 -1.46 -16.50 23.58
C GLU A 142 -0.32 -15.50 23.31
N VAL A 143 -0.59 -14.21 23.53
CA VAL A 143 0.38 -13.11 23.38
C VAL A 143 1.63 -13.30 24.23
N ARG A 144 1.50 -13.90 25.42
CA ARG A 144 2.64 -14.25 26.27
C ARG A 144 3.57 -15.24 25.58
N ASP A 145 3.01 -16.26 24.92
CA ASP A 145 3.78 -17.32 24.28
C ASP A 145 4.46 -16.80 23.00
N GLN A 146 3.81 -15.88 22.29
CA GLN A 146 4.43 -15.09 21.22
C GLN A 146 5.64 -14.29 21.74
N ALA A 147 5.47 -13.50 22.82
CA ALA A 147 6.54 -12.70 23.40
C ALA A 147 7.70 -13.58 23.91
N ARG A 148 7.38 -14.72 24.53
CA ARG A 148 8.35 -15.73 24.98
C ARG A 148 9.15 -16.27 23.80
N ARG A 149 8.48 -16.70 22.74
CA ARG A 149 9.16 -17.27 21.57
C ARG A 149 9.99 -16.22 20.83
N MET A 150 9.53 -14.96 20.76
CA MET A 150 10.32 -13.85 20.23
C MET A 150 11.63 -13.67 21.00
N LEU A 151 11.56 -13.61 22.33
CA LEU A 151 12.76 -13.42 23.15
C LEU A 151 13.70 -14.64 23.10
N GLN A 152 13.15 -15.86 22.95
CA GLN A 152 13.95 -17.07 22.71
C GLN A 152 14.69 -16.99 21.37
N LEU A 153 13.99 -16.66 20.28
CA LEU A 153 14.60 -16.51 18.95
C LEU A 153 15.67 -15.42 18.93
N TRP A 154 15.44 -14.33 19.66
CA TRP A 154 16.45 -13.29 19.85
C TRP A 154 17.67 -13.82 20.61
N ARG A 155 17.47 -14.54 21.72
CA ARG A 155 18.56 -15.15 22.50
C ARG A 155 19.36 -16.17 21.67
N GLU A 156 18.66 -16.98 20.88
CA GLU A 156 19.24 -17.97 19.96
C GLU A 156 20.11 -17.31 18.89
N GLY A 157 19.63 -16.22 18.29
CA GLY A 157 20.30 -15.51 17.20
C GLY A 157 21.28 -14.41 17.62
N TYR A 158 21.43 -14.10 18.91
CA TYR A 158 22.19 -12.93 19.35
C TYR A 158 23.72 -13.11 19.20
N PRO A 159 24.40 -12.28 18.39
CA PRO A 159 25.82 -12.44 18.10
C PRO A 159 26.75 -11.88 19.19
N GLY A 160 26.25 -11.08 20.14
CA GLY A 160 27.05 -10.37 21.14
C GLY A 160 27.30 -11.12 22.46
N HIS A 161 28.09 -10.49 23.33
CA HIS A 161 28.44 -10.99 24.66
C HIS A 161 27.60 -10.41 25.81
N ASP A 162 26.90 -9.28 25.61
CA ASP A 162 26.14 -8.58 26.65
C ASP A 162 24.68 -8.35 26.22
N MET A 163 23.90 -9.43 26.35
CA MET A 163 22.49 -9.46 25.95
C MET A 163 21.63 -8.56 26.84
N ILE A 164 21.94 -8.47 28.13
CA ILE A 164 21.18 -7.68 29.10
C ILE A 164 21.28 -6.19 28.76
N CYS A 165 22.47 -5.67 28.45
CA CYS A 165 22.64 -4.26 28.06
C CYS A 165 21.90 -3.91 26.75
N CYS A 166 21.92 -4.82 25.76
CA CYS A 166 21.17 -4.63 24.52
C CYS A 166 19.66 -4.61 24.75
N LEU A 167 19.15 -5.51 25.59
CA LEU A 167 17.74 -5.54 25.96
C LEU A 167 17.33 -4.25 26.69
N ALA A 168 18.14 -3.80 27.63
CA ALA A 168 17.88 -2.57 28.37
C ALA A 168 17.82 -1.33 27.48
N LYS A 169 18.73 -1.20 26.51
CA LYS A 169 18.69 -0.11 25.52
C LYS A 169 17.40 -0.13 24.69
N ALA A 170 16.93 -1.31 24.30
CA ALA A 170 15.69 -1.46 23.57
C ALA A 170 14.47 -1.08 24.44
N LEU A 171 14.42 -1.56 25.69
CA LEU A 171 13.36 -1.23 26.65
C LEU A 171 13.33 0.28 26.98
N LYS A 172 14.49 0.93 27.13
CA LYS A 172 14.60 2.40 27.29
C LYS A 172 14.01 3.14 26.09
N LYS A 173 14.33 2.73 24.85
CA LYS A 173 13.75 3.32 23.63
C LYS A 173 12.24 3.14 23.50
N MET A 174 11.71 2.04 24.03
CA MET A 174 10.27 1.79 24.11
C MET A 174 9.56 2.58 25.21
N GLY A 175 10.31 3.17 26.13
CA GLY A 175 9.74 3.74 27.36
C GLY A 175 9.23 2.69 28.36
N ARG A 176 9.61 1.41 28.22
CA ARG A 176 9.23 0.31 29.14
C ARG A 176 10.20 0.20 30.31
N TYR A 177 10.31 1.29 31.07
CA TYR A 177 11.21 1.37 32.23
C TYR A 177 10.83 0.41 33.36
N ASP A 178 9.54 0.05 33.45
CA ASP A 178 9.01 -0.97 34.37
C ASP A 178 9.64 -2.36 34.18
N LEU A 179 10.23 -2.62 33.02
CA LEU A 179 10.88 -3.89 32.69
C LEU A 179 12.40 -3.87 32.93
N LEU A 180 13.00 -2.70 33.18
CA LEU A 180 14.45 -2.58 33.41
C LEU A 180 14.85 -3.16 34.75
N GLU A 181 14.07 -2.91 35.80
CA GLU A 181 14.32 -3.47 37.14
C GLU A 181 14.21 -5.00 37.12
N ARG A 182 13.31 -5.56 36.29
CA ARG A 182 13.13 -7.00 36.14
C ARG A 182 14.37 -7.69 35.56
N ILE A 183 15.15 -6.98 34.74
CA ILE A 183 16.44 -7.46 34.20
C ILE A 183 17.64 -6.98 35.03
N GLY A 184 17.41 -6.49 36.24
CA GLY A 184 18.46 -6.03 37.15
C GLY A 184 19.14 -4.73 36.73
N MET A 185 18.51 -3.93 35.87
CA MET A 185 19.05 -2.66 35.37
C MET A 185 18.33 -1.46 35.97
N GLU A 186 19.11 -0.44 36.34
CA GLU A 186 18.56 0.82 36.83
C GLU A 186 17.88 1.62 35.69
N VAL A 187 16.72 2.21 36.02
CA VAL A 187 15.89 3.01 35.09
C VAL A 187 16.65 4.23 34.58
N PHE A 188 17.32 4.93 35.49
CA PHE A 188 18.31 5.95 35.18
C PHE A 188 19.66 5.45 35.68
N ASP A 189 20.59 5.23 34.76
CA ASP A 189 21.99 5.10 35.14
C ASP A 189 22.52 6.46 35.63
N ASP A 190 23.62 6.44 36.38
CA ASP A 190 24.19 7.66 36.97
C ASP A 190 24.51 8.73 35.91
N ASP A 191 24.90 8.31 34.70
CA ASP A 191 25.15 9.22 33.58
C ASP A 191 23.87 9.91 33.08
N SER A 192 22.76 9.18 33.00
CA SER A 192 21.45 9.72 32.59
C SER A 192 20.88 10.64 33.67
N LEU A 193 21.05 10.30 34.95
CA LEU A 193 20.66 11.17 36.06
C LEU A 193 21.44 12.47 36.03
N LYS A 194 22.75 12.40 35.77
CA LYS A 194 23.60 13.57 35.67
C LYS A 194 23.19 14.47 34.51
N GLN A 195 22.97 13.90 33.31
CA GLN A 195 22.49 14.68 32.17
C GLN A 195 21.14 15.35 32.45
N LEU A 196 20.22 14.65 33.12
CA LEU A 196 18.93 15.21 33.49
C LEU A 196 19.09 16.30 34.55
N ALA A 197 19.97 16.11 35.54
CA ALA A 197 20.27 17.08 36.60
C ALA A 197 20.87 18.37 36.03
N ASP A 198 21.91 18.25 35.19
CA ASP A 198 22.58 19.36 34.52
C ASP A 198 21.58 20.17 33.67
N ALA A 199 20.65 19.48 33.00
CA ALA A 199 19.64 20.14 32.19
C ALA A 199 18.51 20.73 33.05
N LEU A 200 18.18 20.12 34.20
CA LEU A 200 17.15 20.59 35.11
C LEU A 200 17.56 21.87 35.84
N GLY A 201 18.80 21.92 36.33
CA GLY A 201 19.39 23.09 37.00
C GLY A 201 18.47 23.68 38.06
N HIS A 202 18.28 25.00 38.03
CA HIS A 202 17.45 25.73 39.00
C HIS A 202 15.97 25.33 39.04
N ALA A 203 15.48 24.54 38.08
CA ALA A 203 14.09 24.10 38.06
C ALA A 203 13.82 22.90 39.00
N TRP A 204 14.86 22.31 39.60
CA TRP A 204 14.73 21.11 40.43
C TRP A 204 13.75 21.23 41.61
N PRO A 205 13.63 22.37 42.34
CA PRO A 205 12.69 22.47 43.47
C PRO A 205 11.23 22.37 43.00
N ASN A 206 10.92 22.91 41.83
CA ASN A 206 9.57 22.85 41.27
C ASN A 206 9.21 21.42 40.85
N VAL A 207 10.19 20.65 40.36
CA VAL A 207 9.98 19.21 40.11
C VAL A 207 9.80 18.48 41.43
N ALA A 208 10.61 18.77 42.44
CA ALA A 208 10.55 18.14 43.75
C ALA A 208 9.16 18.30 44.39
N ASP A 209 8.59 19.51 44.38
CA ASP A 209 7.23 19.80 44.86
C ASP A 209 6.17 18.94 44.16
N HIS A 210 6.21 18.88 42.82
CA HIS A 210 5.29 18.07 42.03
C HIS A 210 5.46 16.56 42.24
N MET A 211 6.63 16.14 42.71
CA MET A 211 6.97 14.77 43.05
C MET A 211 6.75 14.46 44.54
N GLY A 212 6.20 15.41 45.31
CA GLY A 212 5.77 15.21 46.70
C GLY A 212 6.89 15.37 47.74
N PHE A 213 7.96 16.11 47.42
CA PHE A 213 8.96 16.52 48.40
C PHE A 213 8.43 17.71 49.20
N ASP A 214 8.60 17.68 50.52
CA ASP A 214 8.24 18.82 51.36
C ASP A 214 9.40 19.83 51.50
N ASP A 215 9.14 20.96 52.17
CA ASP A 215 10.14 22.00 52.39
C ASP A 215 11.35 21.49 53.20
N ALA A 216 11.14 20.51 54.10
CA ALA A 216 12.22 19.95 54.90
C ALA A 216 13.13 19.03 54.07
N ASP A 217 12.55 18.26 53.16
CA ASP A 217 13.26 17.46 52.17
C ASP A 217 14.14 18.34 51.28
N CYS A 218 13.56 19.39 50.69
CA CYS A 218 14.28 20.34 49.84
C CYS A 218 15.41 21.04 50.61
N GLN A 219 15.15 21.46 51.86
CA GLN A 219 16.16 22.09 52.70
C GLN A 219 17.29 21.11 53.07
N SER A 220 16.99 19.83 53.27
CA SER A 220 18.00 18.81 53.55
C SER A 220 18.96 18.64 52.36
N ILE A 221 18.44 18.64 51.13
CA ILE A 221 19.23 18.57 49.89
C ILE A 221 20.13 19.81 49.75
N ILE A 222 19.58 21.00 50.01
CA ILE A 222 20.34 22.26 49.96
C ILE A 222 21.46 22.27 51.01
N VAL A 223 21.23 21.73 52.20
CA VAL A 223 22.26 21.65 53.26
C VAL A 223 23.38 20.68 52.88
N VAL A 224 23.06 19.56 52.22
CA VAL A 224 24.04 18.57 51.76
C VAL A 224 24.88 19.11 50.59
N CYS A 225 24.25 19.83 49.65
CA CYS A 225 24.89 20.38 48.45
C CYS A 225 24.71 21.91 48.38
N PRO A 226 25.41 22.71 49.21
CA PRO A 226 25.06 24.12 49.43
C PRO A 226 25.37 25.09 48.27
N ASN A 227 26.25 24.73 47.33
CA ASN A 227 26.77 25.69 46.34
C ASN A 227 26.72 25.22 44.87
N GLU A 228 26.18 24.03 44.58
CA GLU A 228 26.13 23.50 43.22
C GLU A 228 24.70 23.03 42.90
N VAL A 229 24.02 23.80 42.06
CA VAL A 229 22.60 23.61 41.71
C VAL A 229 22.39 22.28 40.96
N ASP A 230 23.36 21.91 40.14
CA ASP A 230 23.34 20.65 39.39
C ASP A 230 23.56 19.45 40.34
N GLU A 231 24.40 19.60 41.37
CA GLU A 231 24.53 18.60 42.43
C GLU A 231 23.27 18.50 43.30
N GLN A 232 22.59 19.61 43.57
CA GLN A 232 21.28 19.60 44.26
C GLN A 232 20.22 18.88 43.42
N ALA A 233 20.16 19.15 42.12
CA ALA A 233 19.26 18.48 41.19
C ALA A 233 19.56 16.98 41.09
N LEU A 234 20.85 16.61 41.03
CA LEU A 234 21.29 15.22 41.03
C LEU A 234 20.94 14.52 42.34
N GLN A 235 21.14 15.18 43.48
CA GLN A 235 20.78 14.67 44.80
C GLN A 235 19.26 14.50 44.95
N MET A 236 18.46 15.41 44.40
CA MET A 236 16.99 15.27 44.35
C MET A 236 16.58 14.07 43.50
N LEU A 237 17.10 13.94 42.28
CA LEU A 237 16.78 12.82 41.40
C LEU A 237 17.28 11.47 41.95
N THR A 238 18.40 11.47 42.66
CA THR A 238 18.92 10.30 43.38
C THR A 238 18.01 9.92 44.55
N SER A 239 17.57 10.90 45.34
CA SER A 239 16.60 10.69 46.43
C SER A 239 15.26 10.19 45.89
N LEU A 240 14.86 10.65 44.71
CA LEU A 240 13.68 10.20 43.99
C LEU A 240 13.84 8.72 43.55
N ARG A 241 15.01 8.35 43.00
CA ARG A 241 15.35 6.96 42.65
C ARG A 241 15.27 6.03 43.88
N GLU A 242 15.77 6.49 45.02
CA GLU A 242 15.79 5.74 46.28
C GLU A 242 14.39 5.61 46.92
N ARG A 243 13.59 6.70 46.97
CA ARG A 243 12.25 6.71 47.60
C ARG A 243 11.27 5.74 46.94
N TYR A 244 11.35 5.59 45.63
CA TYR A 244 10.35 4.84 44.85
C TYR A 244 10.83 3.46 44.40
N GLY A 245 12.00 2.99 44.87
CA GLY A 245 12.49 1.62 44.69
C GLY A 245 12.54 1.18 43.23
N GLY A 246 13.31 1.88 42.40
CA GLY A 246 13.45 1.55 40.96
C GLY A 246 12.26 1.97 40.10
N LEU A 247 11.04 1.97 40.64
CA LEU A 247 9.83 2.54 40.05
C LEU A 247 9.78 4.07 40.28
N VAL A 248 10.80 4.80 39.83
CA VAL A 248 10.52 6.17 39.42
C VAL A 248 9.45 6.05 38.35
N LYS A 249 8.23 6.47 38.66
CA LYS A 249 7.20 6.61 37.64
C LYS A 249 7.71 7.69 36.71
N VAL A 250 8.45 7.29 35.68
CA VAL A 250 8.94 8.18 34.63
C VAL A 250 7.78 8.99 34.09
N ASP A 251 6.57 8.44 34.10
CA ASP A 251 5.32 9.15 33.79
C ASP A 251 4.95 10.26 34.78
N ASP A 252 5.21 10.08 36.08
CA ASP A 252 5.01 11.14 37.08
C ASP A 252 6.08 12.23 36.93
N LEU A 253 7.33 11.85 36.67
CA LEU A 253 8.40 12.80 36.35
C LEU A 253 8.11 13.56 35.05
N LYS A 254 7.65 12.88 33.99
CA LYS A 254 7.17 13.50 32.76
C LYS A 254 6.00 14.44 33.05
N ARG A 255 5.06 14.05 33.91
CA ARG A 255 3.93 14.91 34.31
C ARG A 255 4.41 16.15 35.07
N ALA A 256 5.37 16.01 35.98
CA ALA A 256 5.99 17.13 36.68
C ALA A 256 6.68 18.06 35.69
N LEU A 257 7.48 17.54 34.77
CA LEU A 257 8.17 18.31 33.71
C LEU A 257 7.20 19.06 32.80
N ARG A 258 6.07 18.45 32.41
CA ARG A 258 5.00 19.14 31.66
C ARG A 258 4.42 20.31 32.45
N LYS A 259 4.10 20.09 33.73
CA LYS A 259 3.54 21.12 34.61
C LYS A 259 4.47 22.31 34.82
N ILE A 260 5.78 22.08 34.86
CA ILE A 260 6.78 23.15 34.99
C ILE A 260 7.25 23.69 33.63
N GLY A 261 6.68 23.23 32.51
CA GLY A 261 6.97 23.72 31.17
C GLY A 261 8.32 23.26 30.57
N ARG A 262 8.99 22.26 31.16
CA ARG A 262 10.29 21.74 30.71
C ARG A 262 10.15 20.63 29.66
N TYR A 263 9.48 20.96 28.55
CA TYR A 263 9.24 20.03 27.43
C TYR A 263 10.53 19.60 26.72
N ASP A 264 11.56 20.44 26.77
CA ASP A 264 12.90 20.14 26.27
C ASP A 264 13.51 18.88 26.91
N LEU A 265 13.17 18.62 28.18
CA LEU A 265 13.67 17.47 28.93
C LEU A 265 12.88 16.19 28.67
N LEU A 266 11.66 16.27 28.12
CA LEU A 266 10.84 15.10 27.81
C LEU A 266 11.48 14.23 26.71
N LYS A 267 12.27 14.85 25.82
CA LYS A 267 13.05 14.13 24.81
C LYS A 267 14.11 13.22 25.42
N LEU A 268 14.74 13.63 26.53
CA LEU A 268 15.68 12.79 27.29
C LEU A 268 14.98 11.60 27.94
N LEU A 269 13.66 11.71 28.14
CA LEU A 269 12.77 10.65 28.64
C LEU A 269 12.02 9.90 27.52
N GLY A 270 12.47 10.05 26.27
CA GLY A 270 11.96 9.32 25.10
C GLY A 270 10.64 9.83 24.52
N GLU A 271 10.21 11.06 24.80
CA GLU A 271 8.96 11.64 24.29
C GLU A 271 9.22 12.76 23.27
N GLU A 272 8.65 12.64 22.07
CA GLU A 272 8.69 13.68 21.03
C GLU A 272 7.58 14.71 21.24
N THR A 273 7.96 15.98 21.46
CA THR A 273 7.04 17.09 21.72
C THR A 273 7.20 18.24 20.74
N VAL A 274 6.15 19.04 20.54
CA VAL A 274 6.23 20.26 19.72
C VAL A 274 6.97 21.36 20.49
N GLU A 275 8.07 21.86 19.92
CA GLU A 275 8.87 22.92 20.52
C GLU A 275 8.10 24.24 20.63
N THR A 276 8.36 25.00 21.70
CA THR A 276 7.67 26.28 21.95
C THR A 276 7.91 27.31 20.83
N ILE A 277 9.11 27.29 20.22
CA ILE A 277 9.42 28.15 19.07
C ILE A 277 8.53 27.80 17.88
N THR A 278 8.32 26.50 17.63
CA THR A 278 7.45 26.01 16.56
C THR A 278 6.00 26.39 16.82
N ILE A 279 5.52 26.30 18.07
CA ILE A 279 4.16 26.75 18.45
C ILE A 279 3.93 28.21 18.07
N ARG A 280 4.86 29.12 18.42
CA ARG A 280 4.74 30.55 18.07
C ARG A 280 4.60 30.77 16.58
N LYS A 281 5.44 30.11 15.78
CA LYS A 281 5.38 30.23 14.32
C LYS A 281 4.07 29.68 13.74
N LEU A 282 3.59 28.56 14.28
CA LEU A 282 2.30 27.99 13.88
C LEU A 282 1.15 28.94 14.26
N ALA A 283 1.20 29.54 15.43
CA ALA A 283 0.21 30.49 15.90
C ALA A 283 0.14 31.75 15.03
N GLU A 284 1.29 32.32 14.67
CA GLU A 284 1.39 33.43 13.71
C GLU A 284 0.76 33.08 12.36
N GLY A 285 1.03 31.85 11.87
CA GLY A 285 0.46 31.37 10.62
C GLY A 285 -1.02 31.01 10.70
N LEU A 286 -1.52 30.53 11.84
CA LEU A 286 -2.91 30.16 12.04
C LEU A 286 -3.82 31.38 12.04
N GLY A 287 -3.45 32.43 12.78
CA GLY A 287 -4.32 33.60 12.97
C GLY A 287 -5.72 33.17 13.40
N GLU A 288 -6.75 33.73 12.77
CA GLU A 288 -8.17 33.45 13.08
C GLU A 288 -8.61 31.99 12.84
N SER A 289 -7.85 31.21 12.05
CA SER A 289 -8.17 29.80 11.77
C SER A 289 -7.91 28.85 12.94
N TRP A 290 -7.41 29.34 14.08
CA TRP A 290 -7.12 28.51 15.25
C TRP A 290 -8.35 27.80 15.82
N THR A 291 -9.53 28.42 15.72
CA THR A 291 -10.81 27.84 16.20
C THR A 291 -11.19 26.57 15.44
N GLU A 292 -10.93 26.53 14.14
CA GLU A 292 -11.12 25.34 13.32
C GLU A 292 -10.10 24.24 13.69
N LEU A 293 -8.85 24.61 13.98
CA LEU A 293 -7.84 23.66 14.44
C LEU A 293 -8.19 23.04 15.79
N ALA A 294 -8.73 23.82 16.71
CA ALA A 294 -9.18 23.34 18.02
C ALA A 294 -10.21 22.20 17.89
N LEU A 295 -11.09 22.25 16.89
CA LEU A 295 -12.05 21.16 16.59
C LEU A 295 -11.35 19.87 16.16
N TYR A 296 -10.37 19.95 15.26
CA TYR A 296 -9.60 18.77 14.83
C TYR A 296 -8.72 18.20 15.94
N LEU A 297 -8.28 19.06 16.86
CA LEU A 297 -7.53 18.66 18.05
C LEU A 297 -8.42 18.16 19.19
N MET A 298 -9.74 18.14 19.00
CA MET A 298 -10.74 17.69 19.98
C MET A 298 -10.65 18.47 21.31
N MET A 299 -10.36 19.77 21.24
CA MET A 299 -10.36 20.63 22.41
C MET A 299 -11.78 20.91 22.89
N ASP A 300 -11.92 21.13 24.20
CA ASP A 300 -13.21 21.38 24.83
C ASP A 300 -13.71 22.81 24.53
N ASP A 301 -15.01 22.94 24.25
CA ASP A 301 -15.63 24.21 23.87
C ASP A 301 -15.47 25.28 24.96
N VAL A 302 -15.49 24.92 26.25
CA VAL A 302 -15.31 25.85 27.37
C VAL A 302 -13.89 26.40 27.40
N GLN A 303 -12.89 25.58 27.05
CA GLN A 303 -11.51 26.05 26.94
C GLN A 303 -11.35 27.05 25.80
N CYS A 304 -12.00 26.81 24.66
CA CYS A 304 -12.00 27.73 23.52
C CYS A 304 -12.70 29.05 23.85
N GLU A 305 -13.83 29.02 24.55
CA GLU A 305 -14.53 30.23 25.02
C GLU A 305 -13.67 31.05 25.97
N THR A 306 -12.98 30.39 26.91
CA THR A 306 -12.08 31.08 27.85
C THR A 306 -10.92 31.77 27.13
N ILE A 307 -10.34 31.14 26.12
CA ILE A 307 -9.26 31.74 25.30
C ILE A 307 -9.76 32.98 24.55
N LEU A 308 -11.00 32.94 24.05
CA LEU A 308 -11.62 34.08 23.38
C LEU A 308 -11.87 35.27 24.32
N GLU A 309 -12.13 35.00 25.61
CA GLU A 309 -12.31 36.04 26.63
C GLU A 309 -10.98 36.63 27.12
N ASP A 310 -9.96 35.78 27.30
CA ASP A 310 -8.68 36.14 27.90
C ASP A 310 -7.73 36.87 26.92
N PHE A 311 -7.85 36.61 25.62
CA PHE A 311 -6.94 37.12 24.60
C PHE A 311 -7.66 37.84 23.47
N LEU A 312 -7.19 39.04 23.11
CA LEU A 312 -7.79 39.88 22.08
C LEU A 312 -7.30 39.56 20.66
N GLU A 313 -6.02 39.24 20.49
CA GLU A 313 -5.42 39.05 19.17
C GLU A 313 -5.49 37.58 18.72
N PRO A 314 -5.90 37.28 17.47
CA PRO A 314 -6.04 35.91 16.98
C PRO A 314 -4.75 35.07 17.05
N CYS A 315 -3.58 35.68 16.87
CA CYS A 315 -2.31 34.97 17.00
C CYS A 315 -2.01 34.59 18.46
N GLN A 316 -2.38 35.43 19.43
CA GLN A 316 -2.22 35.13 20.86
C GLN A 316 -3.20 34.04 21.29
N GLN A 317 -4.44 34.10 20.80
CA GLN A 317 -5.43 33.04 20.99
C GLN A 317 -4.93 31.70 20.41
N ALA A 318 -4.35 31.72 19.21
CA ALA A 318 -3.79 30.53 18.56
C ALA A 318 -2.59 29.95 19.32
N GLU A 319 -1.69 30.81 19.82
CA GLU A 319 -0.55 30.39 20.64
C GLU A 319 -1.03 29.74 21.94
N GLU A 320 -1.96 30.40 22.64
CA GLU A 320 -2.53 29.88 23.89
C GLU A 320 -3.26 28.55 23.66
N MET A 321 -4.05 28.42 22.60
CA MET A 321 -4.73 27.18 22.24
C MET A 321 -3.73 26.03 22.04
N LEU A 322 -2.66 26.24 21.28
CA LEU A 322 -1.65 25.22 21.03
C LEU A 322 -0.84 24.88 22.29
N VAL A 323 -0.59 25.86 23.18
CA VAL A 323 0.06 25.63 24.48
C VAL A 323 -0.82 24.76 25.37
N ARG A 324 -2.10 25.12 25.55
CA ARG A 324 -3.07 24.36 26.36
C ARG A 324 -3.30 22.96 25.79
N TRP A 325 -3.34 22.82 24.46
CA TRP A 325 -3.42 21.51 23.82
C TRP A 325 -2.18 20.66 24.12
N ARG A 326 -0.97 21.22 23.95
CA ARG A 326 0.30 20.52 24.23
C ARG A 326 0.39 20.07 25.69
N GLU A 327 -0.04 20.91 26.62
CA GLU A 327 -0.08 20.62 28.07
C GLU A 327 -1.00 19.46 28.42
N ASN A 328 -2.16 19.39 27.76
CA ASN A 328 -3.20 18.39 28.03
C ASN A 328 -3.14 17.17 27.10
N PHE A 329 -2.15 17.10 26.19
CA PHE A 329 -2.03 16.01 25.24
C PHE A 329 -1.71 14.68 25.93
N THR A 330 -2.51 13.65 25.66
CA THR A 330 -2.38 12.31 26.23
C THR A 330 -1.91 11.25 25.23
N GLY A 331 -1.67 11.64 23.97
CA GLY A 331 -1.23 10.74 22.90
C GLY A 331 0.29 10.46 22.91
N LYS A 332 0.76 9.62 21.97
CA LYS A 332 2.16 9.17 21.91
C LYS A 332 3.11 10.07 21.10
N ASN A 333 2.61 10.82 20.12
CA ASN A 333 3.44 11.70 19.27
C ASN A 333 2.68 12.99 18.94
N GLN A 334 3.11 14.10 19.54
CA GLN A 334 2.45 15.40 19.37
C GLN A 334 2.65 15.96 17.95
N VAL A 335 3.85 15.79 17.38
CA VAL A 335 4.20 16.32 16.06
C VAL A 335 3.35 15.67 14.97
N GLU A 336 3.22 14.34 15.03
CA GLU A 336 2.40 13.60 14.07
C GLU A 336 0.91 13.96 14.17
N TYR A 337 0.39 14.05 15.40
CA TYR A 337 -1.03 14.34 15.63
C TYR A 337 -1.40 15.74 15.15
N LEU A 338 -0.61 16.75 15.52
CA LEU A 338 -0.81 18.14 15.10
C LEU A 338 -0.63 18.29 13.58
N GLY A 339 0.35 17.60 12.99
CA GLY A 339 0.57 17.60 11.55
C GLY A 339 -0.62 17.07 10.76
N ARG A 340 -1.25 15.98 11.22
CA ARG A 340 -2.47 15.44 10.60
C ARG A 340 -3.65 16.41 10.69
N ALA A 341 -3.84 17.05 11.85
CA ALA A 341 -4.91 18.03 12.04
C ALA A 341 -4.76 19.24 11.08
N LEU A 342 -3.55 19.78 10.95
CA LEU A 342 -3.24 20.87 10.00
C LEU A 342 -3.50 20.46 8.54
N VAL A 343 -3.20 19.21 8.18
CA VAL A 343 -3.49 18.68 6.83
C VAL A 343 -5.00 18.55 6.59
N MET A 344 -5.78 18.09 7.57
CA MET A 344 -7.25 17.99 7.45
C MET A 344 -7.91 19.36 7.23
N MET A 345 -7.30 20.42 7.76
CA MET A 345 -7.68 21.82 7.53
C MET A 345 -7.16 22.42 6.22
N ASN A 346 -6.42 21.66 5.40
CA ASN A 346 -5.70 22.16 4.24
C ASN A 346 -4.64 23.25 4.54
N ARG A 347 -4.10 23.32 5.77
CA ARG A 347 -2.99 24.20 6.18
C ARG A 347 -1.62 23.54 5.99
N TYR A 348 -1.33 23.18 4.73
CA TYR A 348 -0.11 22.48 4.35
C TYR A 348 1.17 23.29 4.61
N ASP A 349 1.07 24.62 4.52
CA ASP A 349 2.12 25.58 4.84
C ASP A 349 2.61 25.43 6.29
N LEU A 350 1.68 25.26 7.22
CA LEU A 350 1.98 25.10 8.64
C LEU A 350 2.41 23.69 8.99
N ALA A 351 1.85 22.68 8.31
CA ALA A 351 2.30 21.30 8.48
C ALA A 351 3.77 21.13 8.03
N GLU A 352 4.21 21.86 7.01
CA GLU A 352 5.62 21.91 6.57
C GLU A 352 6.52 22.64 7.59
N GLU A 353 6.06 23.77 8.15
CA GLU A 353 6.79 24.48 9.22
C GLU A 353 6.95 23.58 10.47
N LEU A 354 5.91 22.83 10.84
CA LEU A 354 5.94 21.86 11.94
C LEU A 354 6.93 20.71 11.69
N ALA A 355 7.07 20.25 10.44
CA ALA A 355 8.02 19.21 10.05
C ALA A 355 9.48 19.69 10.01
N GLY A 356 9.72 21.00 10.14
CA GLY A 356 11.02 21.65 10.06
C GLY A 356 11.56 21.69 8.64
N SER A 357 11.85 22.88 8.11
CA SER A 357 12.29 23.12 6.72
C SER A 357 13.36 22.15 6.23
N ARG A 358 12.93 21.08 5.57
CA ARG A 358 13.77 20.18 4.77
C ARG A 358 13.71 20.74 3.36
N CYS A 359 14.80 21.36 2.89
CA CYS A 359 14.87 21.95 1.55
C CYS A 359 14.37 20.96 0.49
N LEU A 360 13.14 21.13 0.03
CA LEU A 360 12.60 20.39 -1.10
C LEU A 360 13.09 21.03 -2.41
N PRO A 361 13.33 20.23 -3.46
CA PRO A 361 13.62 20.80 -4.76
C PRO A 361 12.40 21.55 -5.29
N LYS A 362 12.63 22.72 -5.89
CA LYS A 362 11.57 23.42 -6.64
C LYS A 362 11.22 22.60 -7.87
N CYS A 363 10.07 21.94 -7.82
CA CYS A 363 9.57 21.16 -8.93
C CYS A 363 8.97 22.06 -10.02
N ASN A 364 9.26 21.77 -11.30
CA ASN A 364 8.71 22.52 -12.44
C ASN A 364 7.17 22.46 -12.53
N CYS A 365 6.54 21.46 -11.90
CA CYS A 365 5.07 21.39 -11.83
C CYS A 365 4.46 22.26 -10.71
N GLY A 366 5.28 23.05 -10.00
CA GLY A 366 4.84 23.89 -8.89
C GLY A 366 4.53 23.12 -7.60
N ASN A 367 4.90 21.84 -7.50
CA ASN A 367 4.69 21.08 -6.26
C ASN A 367 5.60 21.60 -5.15
N THR A 368 4.97 22.11 -4.08
CA THR A 368 5.64 22.53 -2.85
C THR A 368 5.34 21.61 -1.67
N ASP A 369 4.50 20.59 -1.85
CA ASP A 369 4.05 19.71 -0.76
C ASP A 369 5.12 18.63 -0.45
N PRO A 370 5.71 18.62 0.78
CA PRO A 370 6.69 17.60 1.21
C PRO A 370 6.15 16.18 1.17
N PHE A 371 4.85 15.96 1.41
CA PHE A 371 4.24 14.64 1.39
C PHE A 371 4.07 14.10 -0.04
N LYS A 372 4.10 15.00 -1.04
CA LYS A 372 4.19 14.64 -2.46
C LYS A 372 5.62 14.54 -2.96
N MET A 373 6.60 14.43 -2.06
CA MET A 373 8.00 14.15 -2.39
C MET A 373 8.41 12.78 -1.83
N ARG A 374 8.37 11.76 -2.70
CA ARG A 374 8.82 10.41 -2.35
C ARG A 374 10.34 10.42 -2.16
N ARG A 375 10.81 9.77 -1.11
CA ARG A 375 12.24 9.57 -0.84
C ARG A 375 12.71 8.22 -1.35
N TYR A 376 13.80 8.23 -2.10
CA TYR A 376 14.50 7.00 -2.48
C TYR A 376 15.59 6.74 -1.48
N ILE A 377 15.42 5.68 -0.70
CA ILE A 377 16.35 5.28 0.34
C ILE A 377 17.00 3.96 -0.09
N SER A 378 18.31 3.91 0.02
CA SER A 378 19.09 2.70 -0.14
C SER A 378 19.72 2.31 1.20
N LYS A 379 19.89 1.01 1.42
CA LYS A 379 20.69 0.48 2.53
C LYS A 379 22.08 0.14 2.00
N ASP A 380 23.13 0.56 2.68
CA ASP A 380 24.47 0.06 2.41
C ASP A 380 24.70 -1.33 3.05
N TYR A 381 25.89 -1.89 2.83
CA TYR A 381 26.27 -3.21 3.33
C TYR A 381 26.32 -3.29 4.87
N GLU A 382 26.37 -2.15 5.56
CA GLU A 382 26.36 -2.04 7.03
C GLU A 382 24.95 -1.78 7.59
N GLY A 383 23.93 -1.74 6.72
CA GLY A 383 22.54 -1.53 7.09
C GLY A 383 22.15 -0.07 7.34
N LEU A 384 23.06 0.88 7.10
CA LEU A 384 22.79 2.30 7.25
C LEU A 384 21.93 2.81 6.08
N THR A 385 20.84 3.52 6.39
CA THR A 385 19.94 4.07 5.37
C THR A 385 20.49 5.38 4.83
N ARG A 386 20.73 5.46 3.52
CA ARG A 386 21.18 6.67 2.81
C ARG A 386 20.13 7.13 1.77
N PRO A 387 19.80 8.43 1.70
CA PRO A 387 18.99 8.94 0.61
C PRO A 387 19.79 8.94 -0.68
N ILE A 388 19.21 8.35 -1.73
CA ILE A 388 19.83 8.28 -3.06
C ILE A 388 19.04 9.05 -4.12
N GLY A 389 17.84 9.53 -3.77
CA GLY A 389 17.01 10.33 -4.66
C GLY A 389 15.72 10.83 -4.04
N LEU A 390 15.02 11.68 -4.79
CA LEU A 390 13.69 12.21 -4.52
C LEU A 390 12.84 12.10 -5.78
N CYS A 391 11.52 11.97 -5.63
CA CYS A 391 10.57 12.04 -6.74
C CYS A 391 9.32 12.83 -6.37
N CYS A 392 8.94 13.77 -7.24
CA CYS A 392 7.68 14.45 -7.14
C CYS A 392 6.55 13.49 -7.50
N ALA A 393 5.67 13.16 -6.56
CA ALA A 393 4.51 12.30 -6.78
C ALA A 393 3.48 12.94 -7.74
N SER A 394 3.47 14.27 -7.86
CA SER A 394 2.54 15.01 -8.73
C SER A 394 2.87 14.90 -10.22
N CYS A 395 4.16 14.96 -10.58
CA CYS A 395 4.58 14.98 -12.00
C CYS A 395 5.59 13.89 -12.38
N GLY A 396 6.12 13.14 -11.42
CA GLY A 396 7.13 12.11 -11.64
C GLY A 396 8.56 12.62 -11.83
N GLN A 397 8.83 13.93 -11.67
CA GLN A 397 10.19 14.47 -11.76
C GLN A 397 11.07 13.90 -10.66
N GLU A 398 12.22 13.35 -11.03
CA GLU A 398 13.20 12.77 -10.11
C GLU A 398 14.41 13.70 -9.90
N TRP A 399 14.99 13.66 -8.71
CA TRP A 399 16.33 14.16 -8.40
C TRP A 399 17.14 13.00 -7.85
N LEU A 400 18.25 12.66 -8.51
CA LEU A 400 19.02 11.46 -8.20
C LEU A 400 20.46 11.83 -7.84
N ALA A 401 21.10 10.97 -7.04
CA ALA A 401 22.54 11.07 -6.83
C ALA A 401 23.29 10.89 -8.17
N GLU A 402 24.45 11.54 -8.31
CA GLU A 402 25.17 11.68 -9.58
C GLU A 402 25.41 10.35 -10.32
N ARG A 403 25.71 9.27 -9.59
CA ARG A 403 25.92 7.91 -10.14
C ARG A 403 24.68 7.30 -10.82
N PHE A 404 23.49 7.86 -10.62
CA PHE A 404 22.23 7.39 -11.19
C PHE A 404 21.68 8.31 -12.28
N LEU A 405 22.38 9.40 -12.61
CA LEU A 405 21.91 10.36 -13.60
C LEU A 405 22.09 9.86 -15.02
N PHE A 406 21.06 10.05 -15.84
CA PHE A 406 21.14 9.78 -17.27
C PHE A 406 20.50 10.90 -18.13
N PRO A 407 21.20 11.47 -19.13
CA PRO A 407 22.63 11.31 -19.34
C PRO A 407 23.44 11.82 -18.12
N PRO A 408 24.69 11.35 -17.96
CA PRO A 408 25.59 11.81 -16.91
C PRO A 408 25.68 13.33 -16.86
N ASP A 409 25.97 13.86 -15.68
CA ASP A 409 26.06 15.30 -15.54
C ASP A 409 27.34 15.86 -16.14
N VAL A 410 27.19 16.56 -17.25
CA VAL A 410 28.30 17.22 -17.97
C VAL A 410 28.31 18.73 -17.73
N ASP A 411 27.33 19.27 -17.00
CA ASP A 411 27.15 20.71 -16.78
C ASP A 411 26.78 20.99 -15.32
N ASN A 412 27.63 21.76 -14.64
CA ASN A 412 27.45 22.15 -13.22
C ASN A 412 26.23 23.06 -12.96
N THR A 413 25.48 23.44 -13.98
CA THR A 413 24.26 24.25 -13.85
C THR A 413 22.98 23.44 -13.63
N ARG A 414 23.06 22.09 -13.66
CA ARG A 414 21.91 21.22 -13.44
C ARG A 414 21.26 21.50 -12.07
N PRO A 415 19.94 21.75 -12.00
CA PRO A 415 19.25 22.00 -10.74
C PRO A 415 19.52 20.89 -9.71
N SER A 416 19.87 21.28 -8.50
CA SER A 416 20.25 20.34 -7.44
C SER A 416 19.69 20.74 -6.09
N VAL A 417 19.57 19.75 -5.20
CA VAL A 417 19.10 19.90 -3.83
C VAL A 417 19.96 19.06 -2.91
N LYS A 418 20.25 19.56 -1.71
CA LYS A 418 21.02 18.83 -0.70
C LYS A 418 20.07 18.22 0.33
N VAL A 419 20.09 16.90 0.46
CA VAL A 419 19.24 16.12 1.39
C VAL A 419 20.14 15.22 2.22
N ASP A 420 20.10 15.36 3.55
CA ASP A 420 20.89 14.57 4.51
C ASP A 420 22.36 14.38 4.07
N LYS A 421 23.00 15.49 3.68
CA LYS A 421 24.39 15.61 3.19
C LYS A 421 24.66 15.06 1.79
N VAL A 422 23.68 14.48 1.09
CA VAL A 422 23.79 14.02 -0.30
C VAL A 422 23.29 15.11 -1.25
N VAL A 423 24.03 15.38 -2.32
CA VAL A 423 23.59 16.28 -3.40
C VAL A 423 22.85 15.44 -4.44
N LEU A 424 21.58 15.78 -4.65
CA LEU A 424 20.72 15.17 -5.65
C LEU A 424 20.52 16.17 -6.79
N LYS A 425 20.69 15.73 -8.04
CA LYS A 425 20.54 16.58 -9.21
C LYS A 425 19.35 16.12 -10.05
N GLU A 426 18.73 17.04 -10.77
CA GLU A 426 17.55 16.79 -11.59
C GLU A 426 17.83 15.72 -12.67
N GLN A 427 16.98 14.70 -12.72
CA GLN A 427 17.02 13.66 -13.75
C GLN A 427 16.36 14.20 -15.02
N LYS A 428 17.09 14.22 -16.13
CA LYS A 428 16.54 14.65 -17.42
C LYS A 428 15.59 13.58 -17.97
N PRO A 429 14.58 13.96 -18.77
CA PRO A 429 13.69 12.99 -19.43
C PRO A 429 14.48 11.98 -20.24
N VAL A 430 14.26 10.69 -19.99
CA VAL A 430 14.85 9.60 -20.77
C VAL A 430 13.85 9.21 -21.85
N ALA A 431 14.31 9.15 -23.10
CA ALA A 431 13.48 8.66 -24.20
C ALA A 431 13.23 7.16 -23.99
N VAL A 432 11.97 6.78 -23.76
CA VAL A 432 11.58 5.38 -23.61
C VAL A 432 10.99 4.90 -24.94
N GLU A 433 11.42 3.72 -25.39
CA GLU A 433 10.87 3.07 -26.56
C GLU A 433 9.43 2.63 -26.26
N LYS A 434 8.48 3.11 -27.07
CA LYS A 434 7.06 2.88 -26.83
C LYS A 434 6.68 1.45 -27.11
N ASN A 435 6.14 0.75 -26.11
CA ASN A 435 5.52 -0.55 -26.30
C ASN A 435 4.04 -0.41 -26.72
N PRO A 436 3.65 -0.90 -27.91
CA PRO A 436 2.27 -0.81 -28.36
C PRO A 436 1.37 -1.98 -27.95
N VAL A 437 1.94 -2.99 -27.30
CA VAL A 437 1.23 -4.25 -27.03
C VAL A 437 0.45 -4.19 -25.73
N PHE A 438 -0.77 -4.71 -25.79
CA PHE A 438 -1.75 -4.62 -24.71
C PHE A 438 -1.27 -5.41 -23.48
N GLN A 439 -1.07 -4.69 -22.38
CA GLN A 439 -0.75 -5.22 -21.04
C GLN A 439 0.59 -5.95 -20.89
N VAL A 440 1.42 -6.09 -21.94
CA VAL A 440 2.71 -6.77 -21.80
C VAL A 440 3.69 -6.30 -22.87
N ARG A 441 4.97 -6.18 -22.52
CA ARG A 441 6.07 -5.91 -23.47
C ARG A 441 6.35 -7.12 -24.36
N ASP A 442 6.71 -6.84 -25.62
CA ASP A 442 7.03 -7.86 -26.62
C ASP A 442 8.35 -8.58 -26.32
N CYS A 443 9.35 -7.85 -25.84
CA CYS A 443 10.63 -8.40 -25.42
C CYS A 443 10.50 -9.02 -24.03
N ARG A 444 10.37 -10.35 -23.98
CA ARG A 444 10.26 -11.10 -22.73
C ARG A 444 10.83 -12.50 -22.87
N THR A 445 11.41 -12.99 -21.78
CA THR A 445 11.97 -14.33 -21.66
C THR A 445 11.01 -15.18 -20.82
N LYS A 446 10.54 -16.32 -21.36
CA LYS A 446 9.70 -17.27 -20.61
C LYS A 446 10.54 -17.97 -19.54
N ILE A 447 9.99 -18.11 -18.35
CA ILE A 447 10.58 -18.91 -17.28
C ILE A 447 10.03 -20.33 -17.41
N GLU A 448 10.85 -21.22 -17.97
CA GLU A 448 10.45 -22.61 -18.26
C GLU A 448 10.57 -23.53 -17.04
N TYR A 449 11.54 -23.25 -16.17
CA TYR A 449 11.92 -24.09 -15.03
C TYR A 449 11.88 -23.28 -13.73
N ILE A 450 10.77 -23.41 -12.99
CA ILE A 450 10.55 -22.69 -11.72
C ILE A 450 11.49 -23.19 -10.61
N ASP A 451 11.97 -24.43 -10.70
CA ASP A 451 13.01 -24.99 -9.84
C ASP A 451 14.39 -24.33 -10.03
N ARG A 452 14.57 -23.58 -11.13
CA ARG A 452 15.81 -22.87 -11.46
C ARG A 452 15.61 -21.37 -11.61
N LEU A 453 14.73 -20.78 -10.81
CA LEU A 453 14.40 -19.34 -10.89
C LEU A 453 15.63 -18.42 -10.85
N ARG A 454 16.67 -18.77 -10.08
CA ARG A 454 17.90 -17.98 -9.95
C ARG A 454 18.75 -17.93 -11.23
N ASP A 455 18.54 -18.86 -12.17
CA ASP A 455 19.17 -18.83 -13.50
C ASP A 455 18.48 -17.79 -14.41
N TYR A 456 17.18 -17.56 -14.19
CA TYR A 456 16.36 -16.67 -15.00
C TYR A 456 16.23 -15.26 -14.42
N LEU A 457 16.24 -15.12 -13.09
CA LEU A 457 15.88 -13.90 -12.39
C LEU A 457 17.00 -13.36 -11.53
N LYS A 458 17.01 -12.03 -11.40
CA LYS A 458 17.86 -11.26 -10.50
C LYS A 458 17.02 -10.27 -9.69
N VAL A 459 17.58 -9.80 -8.59
CA VAL A 459 16.99 -8.72 -7.80
C VAL A 459 16.84 -7.46 -8.68
N GLY A 460 15.66 -6.85 -8.65
CA GLY A 460 15.29 -5.72 -9.50
C GLY A 460 14.75 -6.12 -10.87
N ASP A 461 14.52 -7.40 -11.15
CA ASP A 461 13.86 -7.83 -12.38
C ASP A 461 12.35 -7.56 -12.34
N HIS A 462 11.80 -7.25 -13.52
CA HIS A 462 10.38 -7.10 -13.75
C HIS A 462 9.84 -8.43 -14.30
N ILE A 463 8.93 -9.05 -13.56
CA ILE A 463 8.27 -10.30 -13.95
C ILE A 463 6.78 -10.09 -14.22
N THR A 464 6.21 -10.95 -15.05
CA THR A 464 4.79 -10.93 -15.38
C THR A 464 4.21 -12.32 -15.62
N TRP A 465 2.94 -12.50 -15.29
CA TRP A 465 2.18 -13.74 -15.51
C TRP A 465 0.72 -13.44 -15.81
N ARG A 466 0.03 -14.43 -16.38
CA ARG A 466 -1.34 -14.28 -16.88
C ARG A 466 -2.38 -14.76 -15.86
N ARG A 467 -3.14 -13.83 -15.28
CA ARG A 467 -4.29 -14.13 -14.40
C ARG A 467 -5.56 -14.50 -15.21
N PRO A 468 -6.61 -15.05 -14.56
CA PRO A 468 -7.90 -15.30 -15.19
C PRO A 468 -8.42 -14.09 -15.97
N TYR A 469 -9.20 -14.35 -17.03
CA TYR A 469 -9.73 -13.32 -17.96
C TYR A 469 -8.68 -12.58 -18.80
N GLY A 470 -7.44 -13.09 -18.85
CA GLY A 470 -6.42 -12.59 -19.78
C GLY A 470 -5.68 -11.35 -19.31
N ILE A 471 -5.77 -11.01 -18.02
CA ILE A 471 -5.09 -9.86 -17.41
C ILE A 471 -3.66 -10.27 -17.07
N TRP A 472 -2.70 -9.49 -17.54
CA TRP A 472 -1.30 -9.63 -17.13
C TRP A 472 -1.05 -8.90 -15.81
N HIS A 473 -0.39 -9.61 -14.90
CA HIS A 473 0.02 -9.08 -13.62
C HIS A 473 1.52 -8.81 -13.66
N HIS A 474 1.98 -7.74 -13.03
CA HIS A 474 3.37 -7.30 -13.06
C HIS A 474 3.91 -7.12 -11.64
N ALA A 475 5.18 -7.47 -11.44
CA ALA A 475 5.85 -7.36 -10.15
C ALA A 475 7.35 -7.06 -10.32
N ILE A 476 7.96 -6.47 -9.28
CA ILE A 476 9.41 -6.27 -9.18
C ILE A 476 9.98 -7.27 -8.17
N VAL A 477 10.99 -8.03 -8.57
CA VAL A 477 11.69 -8.99 -7.72
C VAL A 477 12.56 -8.26 -6.69
N LEU A 478 12.28 -8.47 -5.41
CA LEU A 478 13.02 -7.91 -4.28
C LEU A 478 14.10 -8.88 -3.78
N GLY A 479 13.82 -10.17 -3.83
CA GLY A 479 14.69 -11.21 -3.29
C GLY A 479 14.17 -12.60 -3.59
N PHE A 480 14.94 -13.60 -3.15
CA PHE A 480 14.60 -15.01 -3.29
C PHE A 480 14.55 -15.63 -1.91
N THR A 481 13.61 -16.54 -1.71
CA THR A 481 13.57 -17.39 -0.52
C THR A 481 14.43 -18.63 -0.74
N ASP A 482 14.64 -19.41 0.33
CA ASP A 482 15.31 -20.72 0.24
C ASP A 482 14.36 -21.81 -0.29
N GLU A 483 13.05 -21.51 -0.36
CA GLU A 483 12.05 -22.42 -0.89
C GLU A 483 11.93 -22.36 -2.42
N ILE A 484 11.77 -23.55 -3.03
CA ILE A 484 11.64 -23.68 -4.48
C ILE A 484 10.37 -22.98 -4.97
N GLY A 485 10.51 -22.14 -6.01
CA GLY A 485 9.37 -21.47 -6.64
C GLY A 485 8.86 -20.22 -5.93
N LYS A 486 9.46 -19.84 -4.79
CA LYS A 486 9.04 -18.69 -4.01
C LYS A 486 9.99 -17.50 -4.14
N VAL A 487 9.43 -16.34 -4.46
CA VAL A 487 10.16 -15.07 -4.64
C VAL A 487 9.54 -13.97 -3.79
N ILE A 488 10.35 -13.05 -3.31
CA ILE A 488 9.86 -11.85 -2.64
C ILE A 488 9.70 -10.78 -3.70
N VAL A 489 8.52 -10.18 -3.79
CA VAL A 489 8.19 -9.19 -4.81
C VAL A 489 7.49 -7.97 -4.23
N ILE A 490 7.63 -6.83 -4.90
CA ILE A 490 6.77 -5.66 -4.69
C ILE A 490 5.83 -5.55 -5.88
N HIS A 491 4.53 -5.48 -5.61
CA HIS A 491 3.51 -5.29 -6.64
C HIS A 491 2.22 -4.73 -6.07
N TRP A 492 1.31 -4.33 -6.96
CA TRP A 492 -0.07 -4.09 -6.58
C TRP A 492 -0.75 -5.40 -6.19
N ASN A 493 -1.30 -5.49 -4.99
CA ASN A 493 -2.16 -6.60 -4.59
C ASN A 493 -3.42 -6.09 -3.88
N LYS A 494 -4.42 -6.95 -3.74
CA LYS A 494 -5.58 -6.69 -2.89
C LYS A 494 -5.51 -7.64 -1.68
N PRO A 495 -5.06 -7.16 -0.50
CA PRO A 495 -4.97 -7.99 0.70
C PRO A 495 -6.33 -8.57 1.09
N ASN A 496 -6.32 -9.76 1.68
CA ASN A 496 -7.52 -10.33 2.31
C ASN A 496 -8.01 -9.35 3.40
N CYS A 497 -9.31 -9.06 3.40
CA CYS A 497 -9.97 -8.05 4.24
C CYS A 497 -9.81 -6.57 3.81
N SER A 498 -9.07 -6.25 2.72
CA SER A 498 -9.04 -4.89 2.17
C SER A 498 -10.06 -4.69 1.04
N VAL A 499 -10.71 -3.52 1.02
CA VAL A 499 -11.64 -3.13 -0.06
C VAL A 499 -10.87 -2.57 -1.27
N THR A 500 -9.65 -2.09 -1.07
CA THR A 500 -8.82 -1.38 -2.05
C THR A 500 -7.51 -2.11 -2.34
N ALA A 501 -7.08 -2.08 -3.61
CA ALA A 501 -5.75 -2.55 -3.98
C ALA A 501 -4.69 -1.59 -3.44
N GLN A 502 -3.53 -2.14 -3.07
CA GLN A 502 -2.40 -1.44 -2.48
C GLN A 502 -1.08 -1.99 -3.06
N ILE A 503 -0.02 -1.18 -3.12
CA ILE A 503 1.33 -1.67 -3.39
C ILE A 503 1.87 -2.32 -2.11
N VAL A 504 2.15 -3.62 -2.19
CA VAL A 504 2.60 -4.44 -1.07
C VAL A 504 3.92 -5.13 -1.40
N GLU A 505 4.67 -5.48 -0.35
CA GLU A 505 5.74 -6.45 -0.39
C GLU A 505 5.14 -7.80 0.00
N GLU A 506 5.34 -8.83 -0.82
CA GLU A 506 4.72 -10.14 -0.64
C GLU A 506 5.69 -11.26 -1.03
N GLU A 507 5.68 -12.34 -0.25
CA GLU A 507 6.26 -13.62 -0.65
C GLU A 507 5.29 -14.32 -1.61
N LEU A 508 5.68 -14.40 -2.87
CA LEU A 508 4.87 -14.96 -3.94
C LEU A 508 5.33 -16.37 -4.28
N ASP A 509 4.43 -17.33 -4.11
CA ASP A 509 4.57 -18.68 -4.64
C ASP A 509 4.19 -18.71 -6.12
N LEU A 510 5.21 -18.78 -6.98
CA LEU A 510 5.06 -18.79 -8.44
C LEU A 510 4.46 -20.10 -8.95
N LEU A 511 4.57 -21.21 -8.22
CA LEU A 511 3.96 -22.50 -8.59
C LEU A 511 2.43 -22.46 -8.47
N LYS A 512 1.91 -21.60 -7.59
CA LYS A 512 0.46 -21.40 -7.41
C LYS A 512 -0.12 -20.35 -8.34
N GLN A 513 0.72 -19.60 -9.07
CA GLN A 513 0.24 -18.58 -10.00
C GLN A 513 -0.32 -19.20 -11.27
N TRP A 514 -1.43 -18.63 -11.75
CA TRP A 514 -2.03 -19.05 -13.01
C TRP A 514 -1.21 -18.53 -14.20
N GLY A 515 -1.11 -19.36 -15.24
CA GLY A 515 -0.56 -18.98 -16.54
C GLY A 515 0.97 -19.05 -16.66
N ASP A 516 1.47 -18.78 -17.86
CA ASP A 516 2.90 -18.74 -18.15
C ASP A 516 3.57 -17.53 -17.47
N LEU A 517 4.75 -17.75 -16.88
CA LEU A 517 5.57 -16.73 -16.24
C LEU A 517 6.67 -16.23 -17.18
N TYR A 518 6.90 -14.92 -17.18
CA TYR A 518 7.90 -14.26 -18.02
C TYR A 518 8.70 -13.22 -17.23
N ARG A 519 9.97 -13.06 -17.58
CA ARG A 519 10.77 -11.88 -17.25
C ARG A 519 10.69 -10.90 -18.41
N ILE A 520 10.45 -9.63 -18.12
CA ILE A 520 10.49 -8.55 -19.12
C ILE A 520 11.94 -8.14 -19.38
N ASP A 521 12.33 -8.13 -20.65
CA ASP A 521 13.69 -7.78 -21.06
C ASP A 521 13.77 -6.30 -21.44
N TYR A 522 14.74 -5.59 -20.84
CA TYR A 522 15.04 -4.18 -21.11
C TYR A 522 16.40 -4.07 -21.81
N SER A 523 16.61 -3.00 -22.59
CA SER A 523 17.89 -2.77 -23.26
C SER A 523 19.03 -2.58 -22.26
N GLU A 524 20.25 -2.85 -22.70
CA GLU A 524 21.43 -2.77 -21.84
C GLU A 524 21.60 -1.35 -21.27
N GLU A 525 21.36 -0.32 -22.06
CA GLU A 525 21.42 1.08 -21.63
C GLU A 525 20.44 1.37 -20.49
N VAL A 526 19.19 0.86 -20.58
CA VAL A 526 18.20 1.01 -19.53
C VAL A 526 18.65 0.32 -18.25
N THR A 527 19.20 -0.89 -18.35
CA THR A 527 19.65 -1.67 -17.18
C THR A 527 20.92 -1.12 -16.53
N GLN A 528 21.82 -0.51 -17.30
CA GLN A 528 23.04 0.13 -16.78
C GLN A 528 22.70 1.39 -15.98
N VAL A 529 21.73 2.18 -16.47
CA VAL A 529 21.25 3.39 -15.79
C VAL A 529 20.43 3.06 -14.55
N ASN A 530 19.51 2.11 -14.69
CA ASN A 530 18.56 1.74 -13.66
C ASN A 530 19.03 0.49 -12.92
N THR A 531 20.10 0.67 -12.15
CA THR A 531 20.68 -0.38 -11.31
C THR A 531 19.65 -0.99 -10.35
N PRO A 532 19.84 -2.24 -9.89
CA PRO A 532 18.96 -2.86 -8.90
C PRO A 532 18.75 -1.98 -7.66
N GLU A 533 19.78 -1.30 -7.18
CA GLU A 533 19.70 -0.37 -6.04
C GLU A 533 18.64 0.72 -6.26
N LEU A 534 18.64 1.36 -7.43
CA LEU A 534 17.68 2.40 -7.78
C LEU A 534 16.28 1.83 -8.04
N VAL A 535 16.19 0.70 -8.75
CA VAL A 535 14.91 0.02 -9.03
C VAL A 535 14.18 -0.33 -7.73
N LEU A 536 14.91 -0.90 -6.75
CA LEU A 536 14.35 -1.24 -5.45
C LEU A 536 13.97 -0.01 -4.63
N ALA A 537 14.76 1.06 -4.69
CA ALA A 537 14.42 2.30 -3.99
C ALA A 537 13.15 2.94 -4.55
N ARG A 538 12.96 2.93 -5.88
CA ARG A 538 11.69 3.34 -6.52
C ARG A 538 10.52 2.48 -6.06
N ALA A 539 10.67 1.16 -6.11
CA ALA A 539 9.62 0.23 -5.71
C ALA A 539 9.21 0.42 -4.24
N ARG A 540 10.18 0.48 -3.33
CA ARG A 540 9.96 0.69 -1.89
C ARG A 540 9.34 2.04 -1.56
N SER A 541 9.70 3.10 -2.30
CA SER A 541 9.15 4.45 -2.09
C SER A 541 7.64 4.54 -2.31
N ARG A 542 7.04 3.53 -2.94
CA ARG A 542 5.62 3.44 -3.25
C ARG A 542 4.88 2.38 -2.42
N LEU A 543 5.56 1.73 -1.48
CA LEU A 543 4.91 0.77 -0.59
C LEU A 543 3.79 1.44 0.19
N GLY A 544 2.66 0.74 0.30
CA GLY A 544 1.49 1.22 1.00
C GLY A 544 0.58 2.14 0.18
N GLU A 545 0.96 2.52 -1.04
CA GLU A 545 0.11 3.36 -1.89
C GLU A 545 -1.16 2.63 -2.31
N ILE A 546 -2.28 3.34 -2.25
CA ILE A 546 -3.61 2.89 -2.67
C ILE A 546 -4.05 3.64 -3.93
N GLY A 547 -5.14 3.20 -4.56
CA GLY A 547 -5.72 3.92 -5.71
C GLY A 547 -5.32 3.38 -7.08
N TYR A 548 -5.09 2.07 -7.18
CA TYR A 548 -4.88 1.35 -8.44
C TYR A 548 -5.83 1.82 -9.55
N SER A 549 -5.28 2.15 -10.72
CA SER A 549 -6.04 2.53 -11.91
C SER A 549 -5.58 1.75 -13.12
N LEU A 550 -6.47 0.92 -13.69
CA LEU A 550 -6.17 0.01 -14.81
C LEU A 550 -5.54 0.72 -16.04
N LEU A 551 -5.84 1.99 -16.26
CA LEU A 551 -5.35 2.76 -17.40
C LEU A 551 -4.32 3.81 -17.03
N GLY A 552 -4.09 4.03 -15.75
CA GLY A 552 -3.09 4.96 -15.26
C GLY A 552 -2.04 4.24 -14.44
N ASP A 553 -2.21 4.32 -13.14
CA ASP A 553 -1.31 3.74 -12.17
C ASP A 553 -1.69 2.27 -11.88
N ASN A 554 -1.39 1.41 -12.85
CA ASN A 554 -1.59 -0.03 -12.77
C ASN A 554 -0.28 -0.77 -12.42
N CYS A 555 -0.34 -2.11 -12.39
CA CYS A 555 0.82 -2.94 -12.10
C CYS A 555 1.94 -2.81 -13.14
N GLU A 556 1.61 -2.67 -14.42
CA GLU A 556 2.60 -2.46 -15.49
C GLU A 556 3.28 -1.10 -15.39
N ALA A 557 2.51 -0.04 -15.11
CA ALA A 557 3.00 1.33 -14.94
C ALA A 557 3.90 1.44 -13.71
N PHE A 558 3.55 0.75 -12.63
CA PHE A 558 4.39 0.62 -11.44
C PHE A 558 5.72 -0.07 -11.77
N ALA A 559 5.69 -1.26 -12.39
CA ALA A 559 6.90 -2.02 -12.67
C ALA A 559 7.79 -1.31 -13.71
N SER A 560 7.19 -0.70 -14.73
CA SER A 560 7.91 0.09 -15.75
C SER A 560 8.54 1.35 -15.16
N TYR A 561 7.84 2.04 -14.25
CA TYR A 561 8.41 3.16 -13.49
C TYR A 561 9.62 2.73 -12.66
N CYS A 562 9.55 1.59 -11.98
CA CYS A 562 10.69 1.09 -11.22
C CYS A 562 11.91 0.85 -12.14
N LYS A 563 11.68 0.26 -13.31
CA LYS A 563 12.74 -0.09 -14.28
C LYS A 563 13.28 1.08 -15.10
N THR A 564 12.53 2.15 -15.28
CA THR A 564 12.88 3.22 -16.25
C THR A 564 12.82 4.64 -15.69
N GLY A 565 12.21 4.85 -14.52
CA GLY A 565 11.86 6.17 -13.99
C GLY A 565 10.59 6.77 -14.63
N VAL A 566 10.01 6.11 -15.63
CA VAL A 566 8.82 6.59 -16.35
C VAL A 566 7.67 5.62 -16.16
N ALA A 567 6.54 6.13 -15.65
CA ALA A 567 5.31 5.35 -15.51
C ALA A 567 4.60 5.22 -16.87
N GLU A 568 4.91 4.14 -17.60
CA GLU A 568 4.25 3.79 -18.86
C GLU A 568 3.05 2.86 -18.65
N SER A 569 1.88 3.27 -19.15
CA SER A 569 0.70 2.41 -19.27
C SER A 569 0.56 2.02 -20.74
N CYS A 570 0.92 0.78 -21.09
CA CYS A 570 0.80 0.28 -22.46
C CYS A 570 -0.68 0.20 -22.89
N GLN A 571 -1.59 0.12 -21.92
CA GLN A 571 -3.03 0.16 -22.14
C GLN A 571 -3.47 1.49 -22.75
N LEU A 572 -2.87 2.63 -22.36
CA LEU A 572 -3.15 3.93 -22.98
C LEU A 572 -2.58 4.07 -24.39
N VAL A 573 -1.35 3.60 -24.60
CA VAL A 573 -0.70 3.62 -25.92
C VAL A 573 -1.46 2.72 -26.90
N TRP A 574 -1.83 1.52 -26.46
CA TRP A 574 -2.67 0.61 -27.20
C TRP A 574 -4.04 1.21 -27.50
N LEU A 575 -4.68 1.87 -26.52
CA LEU A 575 -6.00 2.50 -26.71
C LEU A 575 -5.96 3.57 -27.80
N TYR A 576 -4.96 4.46 -27.76
CA TYR A 576 -4.72 5.44 -28.82
C TYR A 576 -4.59 4.76 -30.19
N ARG A 577 -3.69 3.77 -30.31
CA ARG A 577 -3.49 3.04 -31.57
C ARG A 577 -4.75 2.35 -32.06
N LYS A 578 -5.52 1.75 -31.16
CA LYS A 578 -6.79 1.09 -31.51
C LYS A 578 -7.83 2.07 -32.01
N TYR A 579 -7.96 3.25 -31.39
CA TYR A 579 -8.85 4.28 -31.91
C TYR A 579 -8.45 4.69 -33.33
N THR A 580 -7.16 4.92 -33.58
CA THR A 580 -6.63 5.25 -34.90
C THR A 580 -6.89 4.12 -35.92
N GLU A 581 -6.53 2.87 -35.59
CA GLU A 581 -6.72 1.69 -36.46
C GLU A 581 -8.19 1.48 -36.85
N ILE A 582 -9.12 1.66 -35.90
CA ILE A 582 -10.56 1.48 -36.16
C ILE A 582 -11.06 2.55 -37.12
N ILE A 583 -10.66 3.81 -36.94
CA ILE A 583 -11.04 4.91 -37.84
C ILE A 583 -10.41 4.71 -39.22
N GLU A 584 -9.12 4.36 -39.30
CA GLU A 584 -8.42 4.09 -40.57
C GLU A 584 -9.04 2.94 -41.36
N LYS A 585 -9.42 1.85 -40.69
CA LYS A 585 -10.11 0.72 -41.31
C LYS A 585 -11.46 1.15 -41.87
N ALA A 586 -12.26 1.90 -41.11
CA ALA A 586 -13.55 2.40 -41.56
C ALA A 586 -13.43 3.37 -42.74
N LEU A 587 -12.44 4.28 -42.70
CA LEU A 587 -12.12 5.18 -43.81
C LEU A 587 -11.75 4.41 -45.08
N THR A 588 -10.99 3.32 -44.95
CA THR A 588 -10.57 2.48 -46.08
C THR A 588 -11.75 1.73 -46.69
N GLU A 589 -12.56 1.06 -45.87
CA GLU A 589 -13.77 0.34 -46.34
C GLU A 589 -14.78 1.28 -47.00
N LEU A 590 -14.94 2.49 -46.44
CA LEU A 590 -15.86 3.49 -46.98
C LEU A 590 -15.34 4.12 -48.27
N LYS A 591 -14.03 4.40 -48.38
CA LYS A 591 -13.38 4.84 -49.62
C LYS A 591 -13.63 3.82 -50.75
N ASP A 592 -13.49 2.53 -50.47
CA ASP A 592 -13.73 1.46 -51.43
C ASP A 592 -15.22 1.35 -51.81
N GLY A 593 -16.13 1.55 -50.85
CA GLY A 593 -17.57 1.59 -51.08
C GLY A 593 -18.01 2.76 -51.97
N VAL A 594 -17.58 3.97 -51.65
CA VAL A 594 -17.84 5.20 -52.44
C VAL A 594 -17.28 5.04 -53.85
N TRP A 595 -16.06 4.51 -53.99
CA TRP A 595 -15.44 4.26 -55.29
C TRP A 595 -16.26 3.26 -56.13
N LYS A 596 -16.71 2.15 -55.54
CA LYS A 596 -17.53 1.14 -56.24
C LYS A 596 -18.87 1.70 -56.71
N VAL A 597 -19.55 2.47 -55.87
CA VAL A 597 -20.87 3.07 -56.19
C VAL A 597 -20.72 4.18 -57.23
N GLY A 598 -19.75 5.09 -57.03
CA GLY A 598 -19.42 6.13 -58.00
C GLY A 598 -19.04 5.53 -59.35
N TYR A 599 -18.19 4.50 -59.38
CA TYR A 599 -17.81 3.80 -60.60
C TYR A 599 -19.01 3.13 -61.31
N GLN A 600 -19.92 2.49 -60.56
CA GLN A 600 -21.13 1.88 -61.14
C GLN A 600 -22.10 2.91 -61.71
N TYR A 601 -22.31 4.04 -61.02
CA TYR A 601 -23.15 5.14 -61.48
C TYR A 601 -22.56 5.79 -62.73
N VAL A 602 -21.27 6.13 -62.70
CA VAL A 602 -20.54 6.70 -63.83
C VAL A 602 -20.55 5.75 -65.01
N ARG A 603 -20.35 4.44 -64.80
CA ARG A 603 -20.43 3.42 -65.86
C ARG A 603 -21.83 3.33 -66.47
N LYS A 604 -22.89 3.40 -65.68
CA LYS A 604 -24.29 3.35 -66.14
C LYS A 604 -24.62 4.58 -67.00
N GLU A 605 -24.10 5.74 -66.61
CA GLU A 605 -24.33 6.99 -67.31
C GLU A 605 -23.42 7.19 -68.53
N LEU A 606 -22.19 6.67 -68.50
CA LEU A 606 -21.30 6.60 -69.67
C LEU A 606 -21.88 5.75 -70.82
N LEU A 607 -22.71 4.76 -70.48
CA LEU A 607 -23.33 3.83 -71.43
C LEU A 607 -24.64 4.38 -72.02
N SER A 608 -25.18 5.48 -71.49
CA SER A 608 -26.32 6.18 -72.08
C SER A 608 -25.86 7.09 -73.24
N GLU A 609 -26.69 7.23 -74.29
CA GLU A 609 -26.40 8.15 -75.41
C GLU A 609 -26.29 9.62 -74.96
N ALA A 610 -26.88 9.98 -73.81
CA ALA A 610 -26.73 11.30 -73.21
C ALA A 610 -25.35 11.51 -72.55
N GLY A 611 -24.82 10.51 -71.83
CA GLY A 611 -23.56 10.62 -71.09
C GLY A 611 -22.30 10.66 -71.94
N LYS A 612 -22.32 10.05 -73.15
CA LYS A 612 -21.24 10.20 -74.14
C LYS A 612 -20.99 11.66 -74.56
N LYS A 613 -22.01 12.52 -74.46
CA LYS A 613 -21.95 13.94 -74.86
C LYS A 613 -21.50 14.86 -73.73
N THR A 614 -21.61 14.42 -72.48
CA THR A 614 -21.43 15.27 -71.28
C THR A 614 -20.05 15.15 -70.64
N LEU A 615 -19.37 14.00 -70.74
CA LEU A 615 -18.11 13.76 -70.03
C LEU A 615 -16.85 14.36 -70.67
N GLY A 616 -16.92 14.82 -71.92
CA GLY A 616 -15.76 15.44 -72.58
C GLY A 616 -15.38 16.83 -72.06
N ALA A 617 -16.18 17.44 -71.17
CA ALA A 617 -16.10 18.87 -70.87
C ALA A 617 -16.15 19.27 -69.39
N VAL A 618 -16.16 18.35 -68.43
CA VAL A 618 -16.33 18.70 -67.01
C VAL A 618 -15.03 18.53 -66.23
N ALA A 619 -14.57 19.60 -65.56
CA ALA A 619 -13.40 19.57 -64.68
C ALA A 619 -13.66 18.68 -63.47
N GLY A 620 -12.65 17.94 -63.00
CA GLY A 620 -12.79 16.91 -61.96
C GLY A 620 -13.46 17.39 -60.66
N ALA A 621 -13.34 18.67 -60.31
CA ALA A 621 -14.03 19.26 -59.16
C ALA A 621 -15.55 19.43 -59.38
N GLU A 622 -15.96 19.91 -60.55
CA GLU A 622 -17.38 20.10 -60.91
C GLU A 622 -18.07 18.74 -61.12
N PHE A 623 -17.33 17.73 -61.56
CA PHE A 623 -17.80 16.34 -61.63
C PHE A 623 -18.01 15.71 -60.24
N LEU A 624 -17.10 15.96 -59.29
CA LEU A 624 -17.25 15.53 -57.90
C LEU A 624 -18.41 16.23 -57.20
N GLU A 625 -18.63 17.52 -57.49
CA GLU A 625 -19.76 18.29 -56.96
C GLU A 625 -21.09 17.77 -57.49
N ARG A 626 -21.18 17.48 -58.80
CA ARG A 626 -22.38 16.85 -59.40
C ARG A 626 -22.61 15.43 -58.91
N LEU A 627 -21.58 14.63 -58.66
CA LEU A 627 -21.70 13.30 -58.05
C LEU A 627 -22.19 13.36 -56.60
N GLY A 628 -21.74 14.36 -55.83
CA GLY A 628 -22.22 14.65 -54.49
C GLY A 628 -23.69 15.09 -54.45
N GLN A 629 -24.15 15.81 -55.48
CA GLN A 629 -25.56 16.23 -55.64
C GLN A 629 -26.47 15.16 -56.27
N ALA A 630 -25.92 14.26 -57.10
CA ALA A 630 -26.72 13.27 -57.84
C ALA A 630 -27.05 12.00 -57.03
N THR A 631 -26.34 11.74 -55.93
CA THR A 631 -26.63 10.63 -55.03
C THR A 631 -26.32 11.01 -53.58
N ASP A 632 -27.35 11.07 -52.72
CA ASP A 632 -27.21 11.38 -51.29
C ASP A 632 -26.16 10.49 -50.59
N VAL A 633 -25.92 9.30 -51.14
CA VAL A 633 -24.96 8.30 -50.66
C VAL A 633 -23.49 8.73 -50.82
N VAL A 634 -23.13 9.44 -51.89
CA VAL A 634 -21.73 9.87 -52.15
C VAL A 634 -21.36 11.07 -51.28
N GLY A 635 -22.28 12.01 -51.07
CA GLY A 635 -22.10 13.14 -50.16
C GLY A 635 -21.86 12.70 -48.71
N VAL A 636 -22.67 11.76 -48.21
CA VAL A 636 -22.51 11.17 -46.87
C VAL A 636 -21.15 10.48 -46.71
N GLY A 637 -20.70 9.78 -47.74
CA GLY A 637 -19.39 9.12 -47.72
C GLY A 637 -18.21 10.11 -47.63
N LEU A 638 -18.27 11.22 -48.34
CA LEU A 638 -17.22 12.26 -48.29
C LEU A 638 -17.16 12.96 -46.93
N VAL A 639 -18.30 13.25 -46.30
CA VAL A 639 -18.35 13.84 -44.95
C VAL A 639 -17.69 12.90 -43.93
N PHE A 640 -17.97 11.59 -43.99
CA PHE A 640 -17.33 10.61 -43.13
C PHE A 640 -15.80 10.55 -43.33
N LEU A 641 -15.33 10.67 -44.58
CA LEU A 641 -13.89 10.69 -44.88
C LEU A 641 -13.16 11.91 -44.28
N PHE A 642 -13.74 13.10 -44.40
CA PHE A 642 -13.16 14.32 -43.83
C PHE A 642 -13.23 14.32 -42.30
N GLU A 643 -14.37 13.97 -41.73
CA GLU A 643 -14.56 13.96 -40.28
C GLU A 643 -13.69 12.89 -39.60
N GLY A 644 -13.53 11.72 -40.20
CA GLY A 644 -12.62 10.69 -39.69
C GLY A 644 -11.15 11.10 -39.76
N LYS A 645 -10.71 11.77 -40.83
CA LYS A 645 -9.34 12.32 -40.91
C LYS A 645 -9.10 13.44 -39.90
N ALA A 646 -10.07 14.32 -39.69
CA ALA A 646 -10.02 15.35 -38.66
C ALA A 646 -9.93 14.72 -37.26
N CYS A 647 -10.71 13.65 -37.01
CA CYS A 647 -10.67 12.91 -35.76
C CYS A 647 -9.27 12.30 -35.49
N ILE A 648 -8.63 11.67 -36.50
CA ILE A 648 -7.27 11.14 -36.35
C ILE A 648 -6.28 12.26 -35.98
N TRP A 649 -6.36 13.40 -36.66
CA TRP A 649 -5.50 14.55 -36.38
C TRP A 649 -5.74 15.13 -34.98
N ASP A 650 -7.00 15.19 -34.54
CA ASP A 650 -7.35 15.62 -33.18
C ASP A 650 -6.84 14.62 -32.13
N LEU A 651 -6.93 13.32 -32.39
CA LEU A 651 -6.38 12.27 -31.53
C LEU A 651 -4.86 12.36 -31.41
N GLU A 652 -4.16 12.62 -32.51
CA GLU A 652 -2.71 12.89 -32.50
C GLU A 652 -2.40 14.09 -31.59
N LYS A 653 -3.12 15.20 -31.73
CA LYS A 653 -2.93 16.40 -30.89
C LYS A 653 -3.23 16.15 -29.42
N ILE A 654 -4.32 15.44 -29.10
CA ILE A 654 -4.69 15.08 -27.74
C ILE A 654 -3.61 14.18 -27.12
N TYR A 655 -3.07 13.24 -27.90
CA TYR A 655 -2.00 12.35 -27.46
C TYR A 655 -0.66 13.10 -27.27
N GLU A 656 -0.31 14.07 -28.12
CA GLU A 656 0.87 14.91 -27.90
C GLU A 656 0.73 15.78 -26.63
N LYS A 657 -0.48 16.31 -26.36
CA LYS A 657 -0.76 17.03 -25.10
C LYS A 657 -0.61 16.14 -23.87
N LEU A 658 -1.00 14.87 -23.96
CA LEU A 658 -0.77 13.90 -22.87
C LEU A 658 0.73 13.70 -22.63
N LYS A 659 1.54 13.52 -23.69
CA LYS A 659 2.99 13.34 -23.55
C LYS A 659 3.70 14.54 -22.99
N SER A 660 3.27 15.75 -23.35
CA SER A 660 3.84 16.99 -22.83
C SER A 660 3.37 17.30 -21.40
N GLY A 661 2.56 16.44 -20.78
CA GLY A 661 1.98 16.65 -19.45
C GLY A 661 0.90 17.74 -19.41
N GLY A 662 0.38 18.18 -20.56
CA GLY A 662 -0.60 19.27 -20.66
C GLY A 662 -2.04 18.86 -20.32
N ILE A 663 -2.34 17.56 -20.25
CA ILE A 663 -3.64 17.00 -19.85
C ILE A 663 -3.43 15.72 -19.01
N SER A 664 -4.36 15.41 -18.10
CA SER A 664 -4.27 14.17 -17.33
C SER A 664 -4.66 12.94 -18.17
N ARG A 665 -4.32 11.75 -17.68
CA ARG A 665 -4.69 10.48 -18.34
C ARG A 665 -6.21 10.29 -18.44
N ASN A 666 -6.96 10.74 -17.42
CA ASN A 666 -8.42 10.69 -17.43
C ASN A 666 -8.99 11.68 -18.45
N ASP A 667 -8.43 12.90 -18.52
CA ASP A 667 -8.82 13.90 -19.52
C ASP A 667 -8.51 13.42 -20.94
N PHE A 668 -7.41 12.70 -21.13
CA PHE A 668 -7.09 12.05 -22.40
C PHE A 668 -8.16 11.04 -22.79
N ILE A 669 -8.52 10.11 -21.89
CA ILE A 669 -9.55 9.10 -22.15
C ILE A 669 -10.89 9.77 -22.46
N GLU A 670 -11.30 10.73 -21.64
CA GLU A 670 -12.57 11.44 -21.81
C GLU A 670 -12.60 12.22 -23.13
N THR A 671 -11.56 13.01 -23.40
CA THR A 671 -11.49 13.87 -24.60
C THR A 671 -11.35 13.04 -25.87
N ALA A 672 -10.51 12.00 -25.87
CA ALA A 672 -10.37 11.10 -27.02
C ALA A 672 -11.67 10.33 -27.28
N SER A 673 -12.30 9.78 -26.24
CA SER A 673 -13.57 9.05 -26.37
C SER A 673 -14.69 9.96 -26.86
N ARG A 674 -14.79 11.17 -26.31
CA ARG A 674 -15.75 12.19 -26.77
C ARG A 674 -15.49 12.54 -28.23
N ARG A 675 -14.24 12.78 -28.63
CA ARG A 675 -13.91 13.17 -30.00
C ARG A 675 -14.20 12.07 -31.03
N VAL A 676 -13.89 10.81 -30.68
CA VAL A 676 -14.27 9.63 -31.48
C VAL A 676 -15.79 9.53 -31.55
N GLY A 677 -16.49 9.71 -30.43
CA GLY A 677 -17.95 9.74 -30.36
C GLY A 677 -18.55 10.84 -31.24
N GLU A 678 -18.02 12.06 -31.21
CA GLU A 678 -18.43 13.18 -32.05
C GLU A 678 -18.19 12.89 -33.53
N ALA A 679 -17.08 12.25 -33.90
CA ALA A 679 -16.85 11.84 -35.29
C ALA A 679 -17.88 10.81 -35.77
N VAL A 680 -18.19 9.83 -34.92
CA VAL A 680 -19.19 8.78 -35.19
C VAL A 680 -20.60 9.36 -35.28
N ILE A 681 -20.99 10.19 -34.31
CA ILE A 681 -22.33 10.79 -34.19
C ILE A 681 -22.53 11.90 -35.21
N GLY A 682 -21.53 12.76 -35.42
CA GLY A 682 -21.56 13.85 -36.39
C GLY A 682 -21.72 13.34 -37.82
N ALA A 683 -20.99 12.29 -38.18
CA ALA A 683 -21.14 11.65 -39.48
C ALA A 683 -22.47 10.87 -39.61
N GLY A 684 -22.99 10.32 -38.51
CA GLY A 684 -24.26 9.57 -38.45
C GLY A 684 -25.52 10.43 -38.39
N LEU A 685 -25.50 11.63 -37.82
CA LEU A 685 -26.65 12.54 -37.74
C LEU A 685 -26.75 13.48 -38.95
N GLY A 686 -25.63 13.86 -39.56
CA GLY A 686 -25.62 14.59 -40.84
C GLY A 686 -26.31 13.82 -41.97
N SER A 687 -26.26 12.48 -41.91
CA SER A 687 -26.95 11.59 -42.85
C SER A 687 -28.45 11.44 -42.57
N VAL A 688 -28.91 11.59 -41.32
CA VAL A 688 -30.34 11.51 -40.96
C VAL A 688 -31.08 12.81 -41.30
N MET A 689 -30.45 13.98 -41.12
CA MET A 689 -31.08 15.27 -41.39
C MET A 689 -31.16 15.62 -42.89
N GLY A 690 -30.28 15.09 -43.73
CA GLY A 690 -30.38 15.24 -45.19
C GLY A 690 -31.50 14.40 -45.83
N ILE A 691 -31.90 13.30 -45.18
CA ILE A 691 -32.88 12.33 -45.70
C ILE A 691 -34.29 12.58 -45.12
N ALA A 692 -34.41 13.35 -44.03
CA ALA A 692 -35.68 13.70 -43.38
C ALA A 692 -36.62 14.62 -44.19
N GLY A 693 -36.37 14.79 -45.49
CA GLY A 693 -37.29 15.41 -46.43
C GLY A 693 -38.44 14.49 -46.89
N GLN A 694 -38.30 13.16 -46.84
CA GLN A 694 -39.39 12.26 -47.25
C GLN A 694 -39.45 10.92 -46.49
N ALA A 695 -40.66 10.63 -45.99
CA ALA A 695 -41.22 9.36 -45.56
C ALA A 695 -40.88 8.81 -44.16
N ALA A 696 -41.95 8.48 -43.44
CA ALA A 696 -41.97 7.84 -42.13
C ALA A 696 -41.69 6.33 -42.20
N GLY A 697 -41.05 5.81 -41.15
CA GLY A 697 -41.22 4.44 -40.64
C GLY A 697 -40.67 3.28 -41.47
N GLY A 698 -39.53 2.71 -41.04
CA GLY A 698 -39.15 1.33 -41.35
C GLY A 698 -37.72 1.14 -41.89
N ALA A 699 -36.96 0.27 -41.21
CA ALA A 699 -35.72 -0.36 -41.66
C ALA A 699 -34.46 0.52 -41.84
N LEU A 700 -33.76 0.79 -40.74
CA LEU A 700 -32.38 1.33 -40.76
C LEU A 700 -31.30 0.32 -41.21
N GLY A 701 -31.68 -0.82 -41.80
CA GLY A 701 -30.76 -1.85 -42.29
C GLY A 701 -30.77 -2.09 -43.81
N SER A 702 -31.66 -1.46 -44.59
CA SER A 702 -31.87 -1.90 -45.99
C SER A 702 -31.92 -0.82 -47.07
N PHE A 703 -31.72 0.47 -46.76
CA PHE A 703 -31.75 1.52 -47.80
C PHE A 703 -30.41 2.15 -48.17
N ILE A 704 -29.32 1.73 -47.54
CA ILE A 704 -27.97 2.03 -48.02
C ILE A 704 -27.46 0.76 -48.69
N LEU A 705 -27.00 0.85 -49.94
CA LEU A 705 -26.37 -0.25 -50.69
C LEU A 705 -25.59 -1.20 -49.75
N PRO A 706 -25.75 -2.54 -49.86
CA PRO A 706 -25.29 -3.52 -48.86
C PRO A 706 -23.83 -3.38 -48.38
N GLY A 707 -22.97 -2.71 -49.16
CA GLY A 707 -21.57 -2.46 -48.79
C GLY A 707 -21.33 -1.34 -47.78
N ILE A 708 -22.14 -0.26 -47.75
CA ILE A 708 -21.87 0.92 -46.90
C ILE A 708 -22.58 0.78 -45.54
N GLY A 709 -23.80 0.23 -45.50
CA GLY A 709 -24.49 -0.07 -44.23
C GLY A 709 -23.75 -1.13 -43.39
N GLY A 710 -23.11 -2.09 -44.05
CA GLY A 710 -22.25 -3.08 -43.38
C GLY A 710 -20.98 -2.47 -42.78
N ALA A 711 -20.33 -1.54 -43.49
CA ALA A 711 -19.12 -0.86 -43.01
C ALA A 711 -19.40 0.05 -41.80
N VAL A 712 -20.49 0.83 -41.84
CA VAL A 712 -20.91 1.70 -40.73
C VAL A 712 -21.36 0.87 -39.51
N GLY A 713 -22.09 -0.24 -39.75
CA GLY A 713 -22.51 -1.17 -38.70
C GLY A 713 -21.33 -1.92 -38.04
N ALA A 714 -20.34 -2.36 -38.82
CA ALA A 714 -19.13 -2.99 -38.32
C ALA A 714 -18.26 -2.00 -37.51
N PHE A 715 -18.17 -0.75 -37.95
CA PHE A 715 -17.50 0.33 -37.23
C PHE A 715 -18.16 0.60 -35.86
N LEU A 716 -19.49 0.81 -35.83
CA LEU A 716 -20.26 0.97 -34.59
C LEU A 716 -20.12 -0.23 -33.65
N GLY A 717 -20.18 -1.46 -34.18
CA GLY A 717 -20.00 -2.68 -33.40
C GLY A 717 -18.59 -2.83 -32.80
N SER A 718 -17.55 -2.46 -33.55
CA SER A 718 -16.16 -2.56 -33.08
C SER A 718 -15.77 -1.52 -32.02
N VAL A 719 -16.24 -0.27 -32.15
CA VAL A 719 -16.00 0.82 -31.19
C VAL A 719 -16.78 0.62 -29.89
N VAL A 720 -18.04 0.17 -30.00
CA VAL A 720 -18.94 0.01 -28.85
C VAL A 720 -18.73 -1.31 -28.10
N GLY A 721 -18.45 -2.41 -28.82
CA GLY A 721 -18.33 -3.75 -28.23
C GLY A 721 -16.94 -4.10 -27.69
N GLY A 722 -15.86 -3.67 -28.35
CA GLY A 722 -14.50 -4.12 -28.04
C GLY A 722 -13.71 -3.21 -27.10
N THR A 723 -13.90 -1.88 -27.17
CA THR A 723 -12.98 -0.90 -26.58
C THR A 723 -13.59 -0.12 -25.42
N LEU A 724 -14.86 0.33 -25.54
CA LEU A 724 -15.59 0.95 -24.43
C LEU A 724 -15.88 -0.04 -23.29
N GLY A 725 -15.94 -1.34 -23.63
CA GLY A 725 -16.22 -2.45 -22.73
C GLY A 725 -15.19 -2.69 -21.63
N ILE A 726 -13.92 -2.49 -21.96
CA ILE A 726 -12.76 -2.86 -21.13
C ILE A 726 -12.31 -1.69 -20.23
N ILE A 727 -12.72 -0.46 -20.54
CA ILE A 727 -12.01 0.76 -20.09
C ILE A 727 -12.87 1.69 -19.20
N LEU A 728 -14.19 1.72 -19.35
CA LEU A 728 -15.03 2.72 -18.67
C LEU A 728 -15.86 2.14 -17.52
N GLY A 729 -15.15 1.77 -16.44
CA GLY A 729 -15.73 1.67 -15.10
C GLY A 729 -15.87 3.06 -14.43
N LYS A 730 -16.62 3.97 -15.07
CA LYS A 730 -16.97 5.37 -14.70
C LYS A 730 -15.80 6.38 -14.79
N PRO A 731 -15.88 7.41 -15.68
CA PRO A 731 -17.02 8.32 -15.83
C PRO A 731 -17.48 8.50 -17.29
N VAL A 732 -18.17 7.50 -17.84
CA VAL A 732 -19.18 7.68 -18.91
C VAL A 732 -20.41 6.87 -18.47
N GLY A 733 -21.02 7.33 -17.38
CA GLY A 733 -22.09 6.62 -16.68
C GLY A 733 -23.51 7.04 -17.06
N SER A 734 -23.71 8.04 -17.91
CA SER A 734 -25.05 8.63 -18.11
C SER A 734 -25.78 8.23 -19.38
N VAL A 735 -25.16 7.56 -20.37
CA VAL A 735 -25.92 7.13 -21.58
C VAL A 735 -25.55 5.73 -22.10
N VAL A 736 -24.31 5.22 -21.92
CA VAL A 736 -23.87 3.95 -22.56
C VAL A 736 -23.39 2.87 -21.57
N GLY A 737 -23.38 3.14 -20.26
CA GLY A 737 -23.08 2.14 -19.21
C GLY A 737 -23.94 0.85 -19.21
N PRO A 738 -25.23 0.84 -19.60
CA PRO A 738 -26.10 -0.33 -19.45
C PRO A 738 -25.89 -1.49 -20.45
N HIS A 739 -25.04 -1.34 -21.47
CA HIS A 739 -24.83 -2.37 -22.50
C HIS A 739 -23.54 -3.18 -22.28
N ILE A 740 -22.51 -2.56 -21.71
CA ILE A 740 -21.23 -3.20 -21.43
C ILE A 740 -21.25 -3.99 -20.11
N GLY A 741 -21.99 -3.51 -19.11
CA GLY A 741 -22.27 -4.28 -17.89
C GLY A 741 -23.00 -5.60 -18.19
N ARG A 742 -23.74 -5.68 -19.31
CA ARG A 742 -24.47 -6.88 -19.76
C ARG A 742 -23.55 -8.03 -20.18
N ALA A 743 -22.33 -7.76 -20.65
CA ALA A 743 -21.34 -8.79 -20.97
C ALA A 743 -20.57 -9.28 -19.73
N PHE A 744 -20.46 -8.45 -18.68
CA PHE A 744 -19.72 -8.78 -17.46
C PHE A 744 -20.59 -9.51 -16.42
N THR A 745 -21.88 -9.20 -16.34
CA THR A 745 -22.81 -9.89 -15.43
C THR A 745 -23.20 -11.29 -15.90
N SER A 746 -23.02 -11.65 -17.19
CA SER A 746 -23.25 -13.03 -17.64
C SER A 746 -22.19 -14.02 -17.11
N LEU A 747 -21.06 -13.52 -16.61
CA LEU A 747 -19.97 -14.38 -16.18
C LEU A 747 -19.99 -14.77 -14.70
N MET A 748 -20.63 -14.00 -13.79
CA MET A 748 -20.68 -14.38 -12.36
C MET A 748 -21.96 -13.95 -11.63
N GLY A 749 -23.00 -14.79 -11.74
CA GLY A 749 -23.60 -15.46 -10.58
C GLY A 749 -24.55 -14.71 -9.64
N THR A 750 -25.71 -14.25 -10.13
CA THR A 750 -27.05 -14.67 -9.68
C THR A 750 -28.00 -14.56 -10.88
N ASP A 751 -28.78 -15.60 -11.17
CA ASP A 751 -29.55 -15.72 -12.43
C ASP A 751 -30.83 -14.85 -12.35
N ASP A 752 -30.71 -13.53 -12.51
CA ASP A 752 -31.85 -12.60 -12.51
C ASP A 752 -32.46 -12.56 -13.94
N ARG A 753 -33.68 -13.09 -14.13
CA ARG A 753 -34.39 -13.10 -15.43
C ARG A 753 -35.33 -11.90 -15.55
N SER A 754 -35.31 -11.21 -16.70
CA SER A 754 -36.30 -10.18 -17.01
C SER A 754 -37.70 -10.79 -17.04
N VAL A 755 -38.67 -10.06 -16.50
CA VAL A 755 -40.08 -10.44 -16.47
C VAL A 755 -40.76 -9.59 -17.54
N GLU A 756 -41.15 -10.21 -18.66
CA GLU A 756 -41.69 -9.49 -19.82
C GLU A 756 -43.17 -9.13 -19.60
N SER A 757 -43.90 -9.96 -18.85
CA SER A 757 -45.26 -9.65 -18.43
C SER A 757 -45.59 -10.16 -17.02
N ILE A 758 -46.66 -9.64 -16.41
CA ILE A 758 -47.08 -10.00 -15.03
C ILE A 758 -47.36 -11.51 -14.91
N GLU A 759 -47.81 -12.13 -16.00
CA GLU A 759 -48.12 -13.55 -16.10
C GLU A 759 -46.89 -14.46 -15.88
N ASP A 760 -45.68 -13.94 -16.08
CA ASP A 760 -44.43 -14.67 -15.91
C ASP A 760 -44.01 -14.84 -14.44
N LEU A 761 -44.61 -14.07 -13.52
CA LEU A 761 -44.36 -14.14 -12.08
C LEU A 761 -45.18 -15.22 -11.42
N GLN A 762 -44.60 -15.97 -10.48
CA GLN A 762 -45.30 -16.91 -9.61
C GLN A 762 -45.30 -16.42 -8.15
N PRO A 763 -46.33 -16.76 -7.34
CA PRO A 763 -46.26 -16.58 -5.89
C PRO A 763 -44.99 -17.21 -5.32
N GLY A 764 -44.34 -16.53 -4.38
CA GLY A 764 -43.06 -16.93 -3.79
C GLY A 764 -41.83 -16.54 -4.62
N ASP A 765 -41.98 -15.93 -5.79
CA ASP A 765 -40.87 -15.37 -6.55
C ASP A 765 -40.27 -14.17 -5.83
N GLN A 766 -38.94 -14.10 -5.82
CA GLN A 766 -38.26 -12.88 -5.42
C GLN A 766 -38.05 -12.00 -6.64
N ILE A 767 -38.55 -10.77 -6.58
CA ILE A 767 -38.45 -9.81 -7.67
C ILE A 767 -37.68 -8.57 -7.25
N VAL A 768 -37.15 -7.85 -8.25
CA VAL A 768 -36.51 -6.55 -8.10
C VAL A 768 -37.28 -5.53 -8.90
N LEU A 769 -37.78 -4.53 -8.18
CA LEU A 769 -38.41 -3.35 -8.72
C LEU A 769 -37.36 -2.24 -8.74
N TYR A 770 -37.16 -1.61 -9.90
CA TYR A 770 -36.22 -0.52 -10.05
C TYR A 770 -36.93 0.82 -9.79
N GLY A 771 -36.41 1.58 -8.82
CA GLY A 771 -37.01 2.82 -8.32
C GLY A 771 -36.00 3.93 -8.05
N ASN A 772 -36.43 4.92 -7.28
CA ASN A 772 -35.85 6.27 -7.15
C ASN A 772 -34.35 6.32 -6.78
N LEU A 773 -33.74 7.50 -7.00
CA LEU A 773 -32.30 7.80 -6.90
C LEU A 773 -31.60 7.27 -5.63
N LEU A 774 -32.29 7.21 -4.49
CA LEU A 774 -31.72 6.81 -3.20
C LEU A 774 -31.85 5.30 -2.91
N HIS A 775 -32.63 4.54 -3.69
CA HIS A 775 -32.79 3.09 -3.52
C HIS A 775 -33.08 2.38 -4.87
N PRO A 776 -32.07 2.26 -5.75
CA PRO A 776 -32.26 1.91 -7.16
C PRO A 776 -32.67 0.45 -7.43
N ARG A 777 -32.48 -0.45 -6.45
CA ARG A 777 -32.88 -1.86 -6.53
C ARG A 777 -33.67 -2.22 -5.28
N HIS A 778 -34.98 -2.37 -5.44
CA HIS A 778 -35.86 -2.71 -4.34
C HIS A 778 -36.32 -4.17 -4.47
N HIS A 779 -35.96 -5.02 -3.50
CA HIS A 779 -36.29 -6.45 -3.52
C HIS A 779 -37.60 -6.73 -2.79
N ALA A 780 -38.44 -7.58 -3.39
CA ALA A 780 -39.74 -7.96 -2.84
C ALA A 780 -40.05 -9.44 -3.11
N ILE A 781 -40.94 -10.02 -2.31
CA ILE A 781 -41.50 -11.37 -2.52
C ILE A 781 -42.89 -11.23 -3.11
N VAL A 782 -43.13 -11.85 -4.26
CA VAL A 782 -44.46 -11.89 -4.90
C VAL A 782 -45.37 -12.79 -4.08
N VAL A 783 -46.55 -12.27 -3.75
CA VAL A 783 -47.60 -13.01 -3.04
C VAL A 783 -48.70 -13.42 -4.01
N ASP A 784 -49.11 -12.51 -4.88
CA ASP A 784 -50.19 -12.71 -5.84
C ASP A 784 -50.05 -11.74 -7.04
N ARG A 785 -50.75 -12.01 -8.14
CA ARG A 785 -50.67 -11.26 -9.40
C ARG A 785 -52.05 -10.88 -9.94
N TYR A 786 -52.20 -9.64 -10.42
CA TYR A 786 -53.45 -9.14 -11.00
C TYR A 786 -53.20 -8.54 -12.39
N PRO A 787 -53.02 -9.39 -13.44
CA PRO A 787 -52.60 -8.90 -14.75
C PRO A 787 -53.59 -7.94 -15.40
N GLY A 788 -54.90 -8.16 -15.24
CA GLY A 788 -55.95 -7.28 -15.76
C GLY A 788 -55.96 -5.87 -15.14
N LEU A 789 -55.27 -5.67 -14.02
CA LEU A 789 -55.11 -4.38 -13.35
C LEU A 789 -53.69 -3.80 -13.49
N GLY A 790 -52.77 -4.54 -14.09
CA GLY A 790 -51.36 -4.14 -14.16
C GLY A 790 -50.63 -4.13 -12.81
N LYS A 791 -51.10 -4.92 -11.82
CA LYS A 791 -50.59 -4.87 -10.43
C LYS A 791 -50.09 -6.22 -9.91
N VAL A 792 -49.17 -6.15 -8.96
CA VAL A 792 -48.61 -7.31 -8.24
C VAL A 792 -48.72 -7.08 -6.73
N GLN A 793 -49.16 -8.09 -5.99
CA GLN A 793 -49.14 -8.08 -4.52
C GLN A 793 -47.76 -8.55 -4.05
N VAL A 794 -47.10 -7.77 -3.20
CA VAL A 794 -45.75 -8.08 -2.72
C VAL A 794 -45.61 -7.92 -1.21
N VAL A 795 -44.66 -8.66 -0.62
CA VAL A 795 -44.13 -8.37 0.72
C VAL A 795 -42.67 -7.94 0.60
N HIS A 796 -42.31 -6.85 1.24
CA HIS A 796 -40.97 -6.26 1.19
C HIS A 796 -40.63 -5.48 2.46
N ASN A 797 -39.34 -5.30 2.73
CA ASN A 797 -38.89 -4.47 3.85
C ASN A 797 -38.60 -3.05 3.37
N THR A 798 -39.35 -2.07 3.88
CA THR A 798 -39.25 -0.66 3.49
C THR A 798 -38.56 0.16 4.58
N TYR A 799 -37.87 1.22 4.15
CA TYR A 799 -37.15 2.10 5.07
C TYR A 799 -38.06 2.77 6.11
N GLN A 800 -39.28 3.15 5.72
CA GLN A 800 -40.19 3.93 6.57
C GLN A 800 -41.09 3.06 7.45
N GLN A 801 -41.54 1.91 6.96
CA GLN A 801 -42.62 1.12 7.60
C GLN A 801 -42.17 -0.27 8.05
N GLY A 802 -40.91 -0.65 7.77
CA GLY A 802 -40.45 -2.01 8.00
C GLY A 802 -41.07 -2.99 6.99
N VAL A 803 -41.26 -4.24 7.39
CA VAL A 803 -41.85 -5.26 6.51
C VAL A 803 -43.35 -5.03 6.35
N VAL A 804 -43.78 -4.78 5.12
CA VAL A 804 -45.17 -4.52 4.75
C VAL A 804 -45.59 -5.39 3.57
N GLU A 805 -46.90 -5.62 3.45
CA GLU A 805 -47.52 -6.29 2.31
C GLU A 805 -48.44 -5.29 1.60
N GLU A 806 -48.18 -5.01 0.32
CA GLU A 806 -48.92 -4.01 -0.44
C GLU A 806 -49.06 -4.38 -1.93
N GLN A 807 -50.01 -3.72 -2.61
CA GLN A 807 -50.16 -3.84 -4.06
C GLN A 807 -49.36 -2.74 -4.75
N VAL A 808 -48.47 -3.16 -5.65
CA VAL A 808 -47.63 -2.25 -6.44
C VAL A 808 -47.98 -2.36 -7.92
N ASP A 809 -47.86 -1.24 -8.62
CA ASP A 809 -47.97 -1.23 -10.09
C ASP A 809 -46.79 -2.01 -10.69
N PHE A 810 -47.03 -2.75 -11.77
CA PHE A 810 -45.98 -3.49 -12.48
C PHE A 810 -45.24 -2.55 -13.44
N PRO A 811 -44.00 -2.13 -13.13
CA PRO A 811 -43.26 -1.18 -13.97
C PRO A 811 -42.68 -1.85 -15.22
N GLU A 812 -42.25 -1.04 -16.20
CA GLU A 812 -41.61 -1.52 -17.45
C GLU A 812 -40.34 -2.38 -17.24
N ARG A 813 -39.78 -2.42 -16.03
CA ARG A 813 -38.55 -3.15 -15.70
C ARG A 813 -38.66 -3.88 -14.36
N VAL A 814 -39.11 -5.13 -14.41
CA VAL A 814 -39.11 -6.07 -13.27
C VAL A 814 -38.20 -7.24 -13.59
N TYR A 815 -37.41 -7.68 -12.60
CA TYR A 815 -36.53 -8.84 -12.74
C TYR A 815 -36.85 -9.84 -11.64
N ARG A 816 -36.95 -11.13 -12.00
CA ARG A 816 -37.11 -12.23 -11.06
C ARG A 816 -35.75 -12.86 -10.77
N LEU A 817 -35.41 -13.04 -9.51
CA LEU A 817 -34.22 -13.77 -9.10
C LEU A 817 -34.48 -15.28 -9.20
N VAL A 818 -33.67 -15.96 -10.00
CA VAL A 818 -33.67 -17.42 -10.11
C VAL A 818 -32.58 -17.99 -9.23
N TYR A 819 -32.99 -18.94 -8.41
CA TYR A 819 -32.14 -19.64 -7.45
C TYR A 819 -32.14 -21.13 -7.79
N ASP A 820 -31.11 -21.83 -7.30
CA ASP A 820 -31.10 -23.29 -7.28
C ASP A 820 -32.26 -23.80 -6.41
N GLU A 821 -33.22 -24.50 -7.02
CA GLU A 821 -34.44 -24.98 -6.36
C GLU A 821 -34.14 -25.82 -5.11
N GLN A 822 -33.01 -26.55 -5.09
CA GLN A 822 -32.62 -27.38 -3.94
C GLN A 822 -32.31 -26.54 -2.69
N LYS A 823 -31.82 -25.31 -2.91
CA LYS A 823 -31.43 -24.35 -1.87
C LYS A 823 -32.58 -23.42 -1.47
N CYS A 824 -33.75 -23.52 -2.11
CA CYS A 824 -34.90 -22.67 -1.83
C CYS A 824 -35.96 -23.36 -0.96
N TYR A 825 -36.66 -22.55 -0.19
CA TYR A 825 -37.94 -22.95 0.39
C TYR A 825 -39.01 -23.03 -0.72
N PRO A 826 -40.01 -23.92 -0.60
CA PRO A 826 -41.12 -23.94 -1.55
C PRO A 826 -41.97 -22.67 -1.41
N PRO A 827 -42.67 -22.23 -2.49
CA PRO A 827 -43.37 -20.95 -2.54
C PRO A 827 -44.26 -20.62 -1.33
N GLU A 828 -45.01 -21.59 -0.83
CA GLU A 828 -45.89 -21.43 0.33
C GLU A 828 -45.12 -21.10 1.62
N GLU A 829 -43.95 -21.71 1.81
CA GLU A 829 -43.10 -21.43 2.97
C GLU A 829 -42.36 -20.10 2.79
N VAL A 830 -41.96 -19.73 1.57
CA VAL A 830 -41.40 -18.40 1.26
C VAL A 830 -42.38 -17.29 1.63
N ILE A 831 -43.65 -17.41 1.21
CA ILE A 831 -44.70 -16.43 1.49
C ILE A 831 -45.01 -16.39 2.99
N LYS A 832 -45.09 -17.56 3.65
CA LYS A 832 -45.31 -17.64 5.10
C LYS A 832 -44.18 -16.97 5.88
N ARG A 833 -42.92 -17.19 5.49
CA ARG A 833 -41.75 -16.51 6.07
C ARG A 833 -41.80 -15.01 5.85
N ALA A 834 -42.14 -14.56 4.65
CA ALA A 834 -42.27 -13.15 4.34
C ALA A 834 -43.34 -12.47 5.22
N ARG A 835 -44.53 -13.08 5.32
CA ARG A 835 -45.63 -12.59 6.15
C ARG A 835 -45.32 -12.64 7.66
N SER A 836 -44.48 -13.57 8.12
CA SER A 836 -44.10 -13.70 9.54
C SER A 836 -43.36 -12.47 10.10
N LYS A 837 -42.80 -11.61 9.24
CA LYS A 837 -42.08 -10.41 9.65
C LYS A 837 -42.93 -9.14 9.57
N ILE A 838 -44.15 -9.21 9.04
CA ILE A 838 -45.06 -8.06 8.98
C ILE A 838 -45.38 -7.58 10.39
N GLY A 839 -45.18 -6.28 10.65
CA GLY A 839 -45.43 -5.66 11.95
C GLY A 839 -44.42 -6.01 13.06
N ASN A 840 -43.35 -6.75 12.75
CA ASN A 840 -42.31 -7.07 13.73
C ASN A 840 -41.40 -5.85 13.99
N LYS A 841 -41.56 -5.23 15.16
CA LYS A 841 -40.84 -4.01 15.56
C LYS A 841 -39.33 -4.20 15.81
N GLU A 842 -38.86 -5.44 15.94
CA GLU A 842 -37.43 -5.77 16.11
C GLU A 842 -36.74 -5.97 14.75
N TYR A 843 -37.49 -6.25 13.68
CA TYR A 843 -36.97 -6.42 12.32
C TYR A 843 -37.02 -5.09 11.54
N ARG A 844 -36.46 -4.01 12.10
CA ARG A 844 -36.42 -2.70 11.45
C ARG A 844 -35.42 -2.66 10.31
N TYR A 845 -35.76 -1.87 9.29
CA TYR A 845 -34.89 -1.64 8.14
C TYR A 845 -33.59 -0.95 8.57
N SER A 846 -32.45 -1.52 8.18
CA SER A 846 -31.13 -0.88 8.27
C SER A 846 -30.45 -0.95 6.89
N LEU A 847 -29.65 0.07 6.57
CA LEU A 847 -28.98 0.14 5.26
C LEU A 847 -27.96 -1.00 5.09
N VAL A 848 -27.29 -1.35 6.19
CA VAL A 848 -26.19 -2.33 6.23
C VAL A 848 -26.71 -3.73 6.56
N TRP A 849 -27.78 -3.85 7.36
CA TRP A 849 -28.33 -5.12 7.83
C TRP A 849 -29.86 -5.10 7.74
N ASN A 850 -30.54 -6.23 7.47
CA ASN A 850 -32.01 -6.29 7.39
C ASN A 850 -32.70 -5.35 6.37
N ASN A 851 -32.00 -4.89 5.32
CA ASN A 851 -32.62 -4.20 4.18
C ASN A 851 -33.53 -5.13 3.33
N CYS A 852 -34.17 -4.58 2.29
CA CYS A 852 -35.07 -5.30 1.40
C CYS A 852 -34.44 -6.54 0.75
N LYS A 853 -33.15 -6.50 0.41
CA LYS A 853 -32.41 -7.62 -0.19
C LYS A 853 -32.18 -8.73 0.83
N HIS A 854 -31.66 -8.39 2.01
CA HIS A 854 -31.44 -9.34 3.09
C HIS A 854 -32.75 -10.01 3.51
N PHE A 855 -33.83 -9.24 3.62
CA PHE A 855 -35.16 -9.75 3.92
C PHE A 855 -35.64 -10.75 2.86
N ALA A 856 -35.63 -10.36 1.58
CA ALA A 856 -36.15 -11.21 0.50
C ALA A 856 -35.30 -12.48 0.31
N GLN A 857 -33.98 -12.39 0.46
CA GLN A 857 -33.09 -13.55 0.41
C GLN A 857 -33.32 -14.49 1.61
N TRP A 858 -33.50 -13.95 2.83
CA TRP A 858 -33.86 -14.74 4.02
C TRP A 858 -35.21 -15.45 3.87
N CYS A 859 -36.17 -14.86 3.15
CA CYS A 859 -37.43 -15.52 2.84
C CYS A 859 -37.26 -16.69 1.86
N LYS A 860 -36.38 -16.53 0.85
CA LYS A 860 -36.29 -17.42 -0.32
C LYS A 860 -35.30 -18.59 -0.15
N VAL A 861 -34.19 -18.40 0.56
CA VAL A 861 -33.07 -19.36 0.64
C VAL A 861 -33.05 -20.07 2.01
N LYS A 862 -32.75 -21.38 2.00
CA LYS A 862 -32.72 -22.26 3.18
C LYS A 862 -31.68 -21.89 4.22
#